data_AF-C3YYI5-F1
#
_entry.id   AF-C3YYI5-F1
#
_cell.length_a   1.000
_cell.length_b   1.000
_cell.length_c   1.000
_cell.angle_alpha   90.00
_cell.angle_beta   90.00
_cell.angle_gamma   90.00
#
_symmetry.space_group_name_H-M   'P 1'
#
loop_
_entity.id
_entity.type
_entity.pdbx_description
1 polymer ?
#
loop_
_entity_poly.entity_id
_entity_poly.type
_entity_poly.pdbx_seq_one_letter_code
_entity_poly.pdbx_strand_id
1 'polypeptide(L)'
;MSSTESFDDTSSGGDVAGYFKSDPIALSAMKRCPTVLREQTVCTASISLIIKQVLSTAVCIPWSKKAEGLKAADIVPILREKIAFLSGGRDMRGGPVLTFPQRNNPEKAIRYDDLKRLMTYLASIPSEDTKKHGFSVVVDMRGSTWSSVKPLLKALQDCFPGNIHMAHIIKPDNFWQKHRTSLGSSKFSFETSMIALDGLTKCIDQSQLTSEFDGTLVYDHEEWIELRLALEEFVYSALDLLDKFETLEEAMNANDFADDLAGAKLMMEEHNSRKKKISKAPIEHLETEGQKLLEKIGVMKAEEGTGDSGIGENHAMVSGTADFQSEAPRVTSLVENLHATRQRLQQLWHIRKLKLDQCFQLRLFDNDCEKMFEWLSHNKELFVVNFTEIGASHKIALELQAEHSHFAMNSMNVYVNINRIMSVAQRLADAGHYAAQQIRQQATKLDREWKTFAGGLDERSTLLAMSVMFHSKAEEYLTQVPVWTESCQVENLPADVENLEESIHKHQGLYETINQKYSEVCIDGKTLLDSLQQPVSPSTSNSMTAQADYSQAAQHVLDLVHEILEKHRQLEEVWQHKKLRLSQRLQLCVFQMDVQQVIEWIDDHGEGFLSKHTGVGKSLHRARALQKRHEDFEEVAKYWYVTPPPTVSIHCVFSQFPVLGYNNTYTNADKLLEAAEQLAQTGECDPQEIYQAARHLEDRIHDFVTRVERRKALLDMSVSFHTHIKELSVWIEALKKELQTDELADDIEGTEELIEKFLQQKEATIDASISTISEGENLIEQLRDAAMEGNQDNPRHEESIKHIDGVLQKLEESRRELDELWASRKLRLDLCLQLRHFERDALE
;
A
#
# COMPACT_ATOMS: atom_id res chain seq x y z
N MET A 1 38.64 8.71 -32.44
CA MET A 1 38.83 7.36 -33.04
C MET A 1 37.99 6.44 -32.17
N SER A 2 36.74 6.13 -32.56
CA SER A 2 36.35 4.91 -33.30
C SER A 2 36.82 3.65 -32.53
N SER A 3 36.03 2.62 -32.24
CA SER A 3 34.81 2.10 -32.84
C SER A 3 34.14 1.12 -31.86
N THR A 4 32.86 0.87 -32.11
CA THR A 4 32.05 -0.29 -31.74
C THR A 4 32.77 -1.64 -31.85
N GLU A 5 32.48 -2.57 -30.94
CA GLU A 5 32.24 -3.98 -31.28
C GLU A 5 31.45 -4.72 -30.17
N SER A 6 30.47 -5.49 -30.64
CA SER A 6 29.49 -6.33 -29.95
C SER A 6 30.01 -7.75 -29.76
N PHE A 7 29.64 -8.45 -28.69
CA PHE A 7 29.42 -9.91 -28.73
C PHE A 7 28.45 -10.34 -27.61
N ASP A 8 27.36 -10.98 -28.04
CA ASP A 8 26.47 -11.80 -27.22
C ASP A 8 27.18 -13.10 -26.83
N ASP A 9 26.94 -13.61 -25.61
CA ASP A 9 26.70 -15.04 -25.44
C ASP A 9 25.90 -15.37 -24.17
N THR A 10 24.98 -16.30 -24.37
CA THR A 10 23.91 -16.76 -23.47
C THR A 10 24.37 -17.83 -22.48
N SER A 11 23.87 -17.82 -21.22
CA SER A 11 23.27 -19.01 -20.58
C SER A 11 22.63 -18.75 -19.21
N SER A 12 21.33 -19.08 -19.15
CA SER A 12 20.60 -19.75 -18.06
C SER A 12 20.67 -19.22 -16.62
N GLY A 13 19.58 -18.57 -16.20
CA GLY A 13 19.13 -18.47 -14.82
C GLY A 13 17.64 -18.12 -14.83
N GLY A 14 16.78 -19.10 -14.59
CA GLY A 14 15.33 -18.91 -14.61
C GLY A 14 14.86 -18.21 -13.34
N ASP A 15 14.01 -17.21 -13.48
CA ASP A 15 13.11 -16.77 -12.43
C ASP A 15 11.77 -16.34 -13.03
N VAL A 16 10.72 -16.89 -12.43
CA VAL A 16 9.31 -16.75 -12.82
C VAL A 16 8.75 -15.53 -12.11
N ALA A 17 8.48 -14.44 -12.85
CA ALA A 17 7.66 -13.33 -12.37
C ALA A 17 6.76 -12.82 -13.51
N GLY A 18 5.48 -13.16 -13.42
CA GLY A 18 4.44 -12.70 -14.33
C GLY A 18 3.92 -11.31 -13.97
N TYR A 19 3.80 -10.46 -15.00
CA TYR A 19 2.70 -9.56 -15.36
C TYR A 19 1.70 -9.16 -14.25
N PHE A 20 1.40 -7.87 -14.01
CA PHE A 20 0.81 -6.92 -14.96
C PHE A 20 1.08 -5.45 -14.55
N LYS A 21 1.59 -4.65 -15.49
CA LYS A 21 1.41 -3.18 -15.52
C LYS A 21 0.28 -2.90 -16.52
N SER A 22 -0.66 -2.03 -16.16
CA SER A 22 -1.67 -1.50 -17.09
C SER A 22 -1.67 0.02 -17.03
N ASP A 23 -1.39 0.64 -18.18
CA ASP A 23 -1.36 2.08 -18.45
C ASP A 23 -2.74 2.77 -18.30
N PRO A 24 -2.78 4.09 -18.05
CA PRO A 24 -4.02 4.84 -17.85
C PRO A 24 -4.33 5.77 -19.05
N ILE A 25 -5.19 5.37 -19.99
CA ILE A 25 -5.84 6.29 -20.93
C ILE A 25 -7.25 5.80 -21.27
N ALA A 26 -8.28 6.41 -20.66
CA ALA A 26 -9.60 6.66 -21.26
C ALA A 26 -10.50 7.41 -20.25
N LEU A 27 -10.30 8.71 -20.09
CA LEU A 27 -11.20 9.58 -19.33
C LEU A 27 -11.68 10.73 -20.23
N SER A 28 -12.70 10.47 -21.05
CA SER A 28 -13.69 11.47 -21.51
C SER A 28 -14.69 10.84 -22.47
N ALA A 29 -15.89 10.52 -21.97
CA ALA A 29 -17.16 10.75 -22.67
C ALA A 29 -18.31 10.17 -21.84
N MET A 30 -18.93 10.99 -20.98
CA MET A 30 -20.38 10.98 -20.72
C MET A 30 -20.73 12.05 -19.69
N LYS A 31 -20.91 13.29 -20.19
CA LYS A 31 -21.80 14.27 -19.57
C LYS A 31 -23.05 14.37 -20.45
N ARG A 32 -24.21 14.36 -19.79
CA ARG A 32 -25.61 14.60 -20.25
C ARG A 32 -26.48 13.35 -20.41
N CYS A 33 -27.24 13.00 -19.36
CA CYS A 33 -28.71 13.05 -19.34
C CYS A 33 -29.24 12.58 -17.95
N PRO A 34 -29.94 13.40 -17.16
CA PRO A 34 -30.53 12.96 -15.90
C PRO A 34 -32.03 12.71 -16.07
N THR A 35 -32.44 11.51 -16.51
CA THR A 35 -33.86 11.10 -16.49
C THR A 35 -34.03 9.58 -16.70
N VAL A 36 -33.45 8.73 -15.84
CA VAL A 36 -33.85 7.30 -15.77
C VAL A 36 -33.83 6.82 -14.33
N LEU A 37 -34.74 7.35 -13.50
CA LEU A 37 -34.95 6.89 -12.12
C LEU A 37 -36.43 6.52 -11.83
N ARG A 38 -37.22 6.28 -12.89
CA ARG A 38 -38.66 5.97 -12.75
C ARG A 38 -39.16 4.74 -13.52
N GLU A 39 -38.30 3.99 -14.21
CA GLU A 39 -38.77 2.90 -15.09
C GLU A 39 -38.54 1.47 -14.55
N GLN A 40 -37.70 1.25 -13.54
CA GLN A 40 -37.43 -0.12 -13.07
C GLN A 40 -38.48 -0.68 -12.09
N THR A 41 -39.26 0.15 -11.41
CA THR A 41 -40.41 -0.31 -10.61
C THR A 41 -41.61 -0.68 -11.48
N VAL A 42 -41.60 -0.29 -12.76
CA VAL A 42 -42.72 -0.49 -13.68
C VAL A 42 -42.63 -1.86 -14.38
N CYS A 43 -41.45 -2.47 -14.54
CA CYS A 43 -41.33 -3.75 -15.26
C CYS A 43 -41.80 -4.99 -14.45
N THR A 44 -41.58 -5.06 -13.13
CA THR A 44 -42.08 -6.19 -12.31
C THR A 44 -43.57 -6.06 -12.04
N ALA A 45 -44.07 -4.84 -11.86
CA ALA A 45 -45.50 -4.55 -11.81
C ALA A 45 -46.15 -4.89 -13.17
N SER A 46 -45.53 -4.55 -14.30
CA SER A 46 -46.11 -4.81 -15.63
C SER A 46 -46.09 -6.29 -16.01
N ILE A 47 -45.08 -7.08 -15.66
CA ILE A 47 -45.11 -8.53 -15.89
C ILE A 47 -46.08 -9.21 -14.92
N SER A 48 -46.15 -8.79 -13.66
CA SER A 48 -47.18 -9.31 -12.74
C SER A 48 -48.59 -8.89 -13.14
N LEU A 49 -48.75 -7.71 -13.74
CA LEU A 49 -50.04 -7.20 -14.22
C LEU A 49 -50.41 -7.87 -15.55
N ILE A 50 -49.47 -8.11 -16.47
CA ILE A 50 -49.70 -8.84 -17.73
C ILE A 50 -49.93 -10.34 -17.47
N ILE A 51 -49.21 -10.96 -16.52
CA ILE A 51 -49.49 -12.34 -16.09
C ILE A 51 -50.83 -12.40 -15.36
N LYS A 52 -51.16 -11.43 -14.49
CA LYS A 52 -52.51 -11.33 -13.92
C LYS A 52 -53.56 -11.06 -15.00
N GLN A 53 -53.28 -10.26 -16.03
CA GLN A 53 -54.22 -9.95 -17.12
C GLN A 53 -54.44 -11.17 -18.03
N VAL A 54 -53.37 -11.93 -18.34
CA VAL A 54 -53.39 -13.12 -19.21
C VAL A 54 -53.89 -14.37 -18.46
N LEU A 55 -53.64 -14.48 -17.14
CA LEU A 55 -54.15 -15.58 -16.30
C LEU A 55 -55.55 -15.29 -15.72
N SER A 56 -55.97 -14.04 -15.57
CA SER A 56 -57.32 -13.65 -15.11
C SER A 56 -58.35 -13.69 -16.26
N THR A 57 -57.91 -13.64 -17.52
CA THR A 57 -58.83 -13.79 -18.67
C THR A 57 -59.33 -15.22 -18.89
N ALA A 58 -58.76 -16.22 -18.21
CA ALA A 58 -59.36 -17.54 -18.09
C ALA A 58 -60.44 -17.48 -17.00
N VAL A 59 -61.63 -17.08 -17.44
CA VAL A 59 -62.92 -17.06 -16.73
C VAL A 59 -62.92 -17.94 -15.46
N CYS A 60 -62.70 -17.34 -14.29
CA CYS A 60 -63.17 -17.93 -13.04
C CYS A 60 -64.70 -17.85 -13.07
N ILE A 61 -65.35 -18.82 -13.72
CA ILE A 61 -66.78 -19.04 -13.52
C ILE A 61 -66.88 -19.55 -12.07
N PRO A 62 -67.56 -18.84 -11.16
CA PRO A 62 -67.83 -19.39 -9.84
C PRO A 62 -68.66 -20.66 -10.07
N TRP A 63 -68.08 -21.85 -9.91
CA TRP A 63 -68.86 -23.07 -9.88
C TRP A 63 -69.73 -22.98 -8.63
N SER A 64 -71.04 -22.85 -8.82
CA SER A 64 -71.97 -22.59 -7.73
C SER A 64 -71.83 -23.69 -6.66
N LYS A 65 -71.40 -23.31 -5.45
CA LYS A 65 -71.46 -24.15 -4.24
C LYS A 65 -72.93 -24.44 -3.92
N LYS A 66 -73.55 -25.38 -4.63
CA LYS A 66 -74.84 -25.99 -4.28
C LYS A 66 -74.64 -27.48 -4.14
N ALA A 67 -74.04 -27.87 -3.02
CA ALA A 67 -74.05 -29.25 -2.53
C ALA A 67 -74.75 -29.34 -1.16
N GLU A 68 -75.69 -28.44 -0.89
CA GLU A 68 -76.54 -28.48 0.31
C GLU A 68 -77.97 -28.82 -0.11
N GLY A 69 -78.23 -30.12 -0.31
CA GLY A 69 -79.53 -30.67 -0.65
C GLY A 69 -79.55 -32.18 -0.39
N LEU A 70 -80.75 -32.78 -0.27
CA LEU A 70 -80.91 -34.23 -0.19
C LEU A 70 -80.30 -34.89 -1.43
N LYS A 71 -79.48 -35.93 -1.26
CA LYS A 71 -78.92 -36.72 -2.35
C LYS A 71 -79.73 -38.00 -2.59
N ALA A 72 -79.60 -38.59 -3.77
CA ALA A 72 -80.15 -39.90 -4.11
C ALA A 72 -79.71 -40.94 -3.06
N ALA A 73 -78.42 -40.93 -2.72
CA ALA A 73 -77.80 -41.85 -1.76
C ALA A 73 -78.48 -41.81 -0.38
N ASP A 74 -78.96 -40.64 0.04
CA ASP A 74 -79.60 -40.44 1.36
C ASP A 74 -81.02 -41.03 1.43
N ILE A 75 -81.63 -41.29 0.27
CA ILE A 75 -83.04 -41.73 0.16
C ILE A 75 -83.25 -42.95 -0.73
N VAL A 76 -82.19 -43.70 -1.11
CA VAL A 76 -82.29 -44.92 -1.93
C VAL A 76 -83.37 -45.90 -1.43
N PRO A 77 -83.48 -46.19 -0.11
CA PRO A 77 -84.52 -47.10 0.36
C PRO A 77 -85.93 -46.60 0.04
N ILE A 78 -86.14 -45.28 0.06
CA ILE A 78 -87.42 -44.63 -0.23
C ILE A 78 -87.67 -44.61 -1.75
N LEU A 79 -86.64 -44.31 -2.55
CA LEU A 79 -86.72 -44.36 -4.01
C LEU A 79 -87.15 -45.75 -4.47
N ARG A 80 -86.50 -46.81 -3.97
CA ARG A 80 -86.82 -48.21 -4.31
C ARG A 80 -88.24 -48.65 -3.94
N GLU A 81 -88.92 -47.97 -3.02
CA GLU A 81 -90.35 -48.25 -2.77
C GLU A 81 -91.26 -47.82 -3.94
N LYS A 82 -90.73 -47.05 -4.91
CA LYS A 82 -91.43 -46.55 -6.12
C LYS A 82 -92.77 -45.88 -5.79
N ILE A 83 -92.82 -45.14 -4.68
CA ILE A 83 -94.02 -44.40 -4.23
C ILE A 83 -94.39 -43.31 -5.25
N ALA A 84 -93.36 -42.62 -5.76
CA ALA A 84 -93.45 -41.65 -6.83
C ALA A 84 -92.14 -41.66 -7.62
N PHE A 85 -92.20 -41.30 -8.89
CA PHE A 85 -91.01 -41.18 -9.72
C PHE A 85 -91.16 -40.10 -10.80
N LEU A 86 -90.02 -39.67 -11.34
CA LEU A 86 -89.92 -38.85 -12.53
C LEU A 86 -89.39 -39.71 -13.66
N SER A 87 -90.18 -39.86 -14.72
CA SER A 87 -89.80 -40.64 -15.90
C SER A 87 -88.94 -39.88 -16.90
N GLY A 88 -88.72 -38.58 -16.67
CA GLY A 88 -88.21 -37.65 -17.68
C GLY A 88 -89.30 -37.08 -18.59
N GLY A 89 -90.54 -37.56 -18.49
CA GLY A 89 -91.66 -37.09 -19.29
C GLY A 89 -92.01 -35.62 -19.04
N ARG A 90 -92.53 -34.97 -20.08
CA ARG A 90 -93.02 -33.59 -20.08
C ARG A 90 -94.48 -33.52 -20.50
N ASP A 91 -95.26 -32.63 -19.89
CA ASP A 91 -96.61 -32.32 -20.38
C ASP A 91 -96.56 -31.44 -21.64
N MET A 92 -97.72 -31.11 -22.21
CA MET A 92 -97.83 -30.29 -23.42
C MET A 92 -97.22 -28.86 -23.28
N ARG A 93 -96.97 -28.39 -22.05
CA ARG A 93 -96.34 -27.09 -21.77
C ARG A 93 -94.83 -27.22 -21.56
N GLY A 94 -94.27 -28.43 -21.57
CA GLY A 94 -92.89 -28.69 -21.15
C GLY A 94 -92.72 -28.84 -19.64
N GLY A 95 -93.81 -28.92 -18.86
CA GLY A 95 -93.77 -29.12 -17.41
C GLY A 95 -93.40 -30.56 -17.04
N PRO A 96 -92.65 -30.78 -15.96
CA PRO A 96 -92.21 -32.11 -15.56
C PRO A 96 -93.38 -32.98 -15.06
N VAL A 97 -93.39 -34.25 -15.44
CA VAL A 97 -94.45 -35.21 -15.07
C VAL A 97 -94.03 -36.02 -13.84
N LEU A 98 -94.62 -35.73 -12.68
CA LEU A 98 -94.45 -36.50 -11.46
C LEU A 98 -95.51 -37.59 -11.35
N THR A 99 -95.09 -38.84 -11.25
CA THR A 99 -96.00 -39.99 -11.33
C THR A 99 -96.05 -40.74 -10.02
N PHE A 100 -97.26 -40.94 -9.49
CA PHE A 100 -97.59 -41.86 -8.41
C PHE A 100 -98.24 -43.10 -9.04
N PRO A 101 -97.51 -44.20 -9.23
CA PRO A 101 -98.02 -45.39 -9.92
C PRO A 101 -99.04 -46.16 -9.09
N GLN A 102 -99.68 -47.14 -9.73
CA GLN A 102 -100.53 -48.10 -9.03
C GLN A 102 -99.73 -48.79 -7.92
N ARG A 103 -100.27 -48.77 -6.70
CA ARG A 103 -99.60 -49.36 -5.54
C ARG A 103 -99.85 -50.87 -5.48
N ASN A 104 -98.78 -51.66 -5.41
CA ASN A 104 -98.86 -53.12 -5.23
C ASN A 104 -99.46 -53.53 -3.87
N ASN A 105 -99.33 -52.68 -2.85
CA ASN A 105 -99.91 -52.89 -1.52
C ASN A 105 -100.55 -51.59 -0.99
N PRO A 106 -101.79 -51.26 -1.40
CA PRO A 106 -102.44 -50.01 -1.07
C PRO A 106 -102.77 -49.85 0.43
N GLU A 107 -102.77 -50.94 1.20
CA GLU A 107 -103.02 -50.93 2.66
C GLU A 107 -101.78 -50.56 3.50
N LYS A 108 -100.55 -50.73 2.96
CA LYS A 108 -99.32 -50.30 3.62
C LYS A 108 -99.33 -48.76 3.70
N ALA A 109 -99.37 -48.19 4.92
CA ALA A 109 -99.29 -46.74 5.10
C ALA A 109 -97.90 -46.21 4.68
N ILE A 110 -97.88 -45.13 3.91
CA ILE A 110 -96.65 -44.41 3.57
C ILE A 110 -96.33 -43.47 4.73
N ARG A 111 -95.10 -43.51 5.25
CA ARG A 111 -94.66 -42.56 6.27
C ARG A 111 -94.61 -41.15 5.69
N TYR A 112 -95.23 -40.20 6.38
CA TYR A 112 -95.30 -38.81 5.93
C TYR A 112 -93.92 -38.18 5.69
N ASP A 113 -92.94 -38.48 6.56
CA ASP A 113 -91.57 -37.98 6.41
C ASP A 113 -90.86 -38.53 5.17
N ASP A 114 -91.05 -39.82 4.86
CA ASP A 114 -90.41 -40.44 3.70
C ASP A 114 -91.01 -39.88 2.40
N LEU A 115 -92.34 -39.67 2.38
CA LEU A 115 -93.04 -39.00 1.29
C LEU A 115 -92.54 -37.58 1.08
N LYS A 116 -92.39 -36.81 2.18
CA LYS A 116 -91.83 -35.45 2.14
C LYS A 116 -90.41 -35.43 1.59
N ARG A 117 -89.52 -36.31 2.07
CA ARG A 117 -88.12 -36.42 1.60
C ARG A 117 -88.05 -36.79 0.13
N LEU A 118 -88.86 -37.77 -0.30
CA LEU A 118 -88.97 -38.20 -1.69
C LEU A 118 -89.43 -37.06 -2.60
N MET A 119 -90.53 -36.40 -2.25
CA MET A 119 -91.07 -35.24 -2.98
C MET A 119 -90.06 -34.11 -3.07
N THR A 120 -89.39 -33.79 -1.96
CA THR A 120 -88.36 -32.74 -1.90
C THR A 120 -87.22 -33.03 -2.85
N TYR A 121 -86.72 -34.27 -2.83
CA TYR A 121 -85.67 -34.73 -3.72
C TYR A 121 -86.12 -34.73 -5.19
N LEU A 122 -87.23 -35.39 -5.54
CA LEU A 122 -87.71 -35.47 -6.92
C LEU A 122 -87.98 -34.08 -7.51
N ALA A 123 -88.57 -33.17 -6.73
CA ALA A 123 -88.80 -31.79 -7.18
C ALA A 123 -87.51 -31.00 -7.46
N SER A 124 -86.36 -31.42 -6.91
CA SER A 124 -85.05 -30.80 -7.16
C SER A 124 -84.42 -31.20 -8.49
N ILE A 125 -84.86 -32.31 -9.08
CA ILE A 125 -84.19 -32.95 -10.24
C ILE A 125 -84.37 -32.15 -11.53
N PRO A 126 -85.61 -31.73 -11.92
CA PRO A 126 -85.77 -31.02 -13.18
C PRO A 126 -85.06 -29.67 -13.15
N SER A 127 -84.54 -29.27 -14.31
CA SER A 127 -83.88 -27.97 -14.49
C SER A 127 -84.81 -26.82 -14.10
N GLU A 128 -84.24 -25.68 -13.68
CA GLU A 128 -85.04 -24.49 -13.33
C GLU A 128 -85.95 -24.05 -14.48
N ASP A 129 -85.49 -24.17 -15.73
CA ASP A 129 -86.30 -23.85 -16.92
C ASP A 129 -87.51 -24.78 -17.09
N THR A 130 -87.34 -26.06 -16.76
CA THR A 130 -88.43 -27.03 -16.76
C THR A 130 -89.43 -26.73 -15.64
N LYS A 131 -88.94 -26.46 -14.42
CA LYS A 131 -89.76 -26.22 -13.22
C LYS A 131 -90.66 -24.98 -13.33
N LYS A 132 -90.26 -23.96 -14.11
CA LYS A 132 -91.07 -22.75 -14.38
C LYS A 132 -92.47 -23.06 -14.93
N HIS A 133 -92.62 -24.17 -15.66
CA HIS A 133 -93.90 -24.58 -16.28
C HIS A 133 -94.88 -25.26 -15.29
N GLY A 134 -94.43 -25.54 -14.07
CA GLY A 134 -95.18 -26.27 -13.04
C GLY A 134 -95.27 -27.78 -13.33
N PHE A 135 -95.30 -28.57 -12.26
CA PHE A 135 -95.40 -30.03 -12.32
C PHE A 135 -96.81 -30.46 -12.70
N SER A 136 -96.90 -31.39 -13.65
CA SER A 136 -98.11 -32.18 -13.87
C SER A 136 -97.99 -33.47 -13.08
N VAL A 137 -98.90 -33.69 -12.14
CA VAL A 137 -98.89 -34.86 -11.27
C VAL A 137 -99.86 -35.90 -11.79
N VAL A 138 -99.40 -37.11 -12.05
CA VAL A 138 -100.26 -38.25 -12.42
C VAL A 138 -100.39 -39.16 -11.19
N VAL A 139 -101.62 -39.42 -10.74
CA VAL A 139 -101.90 -40.33 -9.62
C VAL A 139 -102.77 -41.47 -10.12
N ASP A 140 -102.22 -42.67 -10.12
CA ASP A 140 -102.94 -43.86 -10.52
C ASP A 140 -103.76 -44.42 -9.35
N MET A 141 -105.08 -44.19 -9.38
CA MET A 141 -106.00 -44.72 -8.39
C MET A 141 -106.57 -46.11 -8.77
N ARG A 142 -106.16 -46.70 -9.91
CA ARG A 142 -106.62 -48.04 -10.30
C ARG A 142 -106.22 -49.07 -9.23
N GLY A 143 -107.15 -49.94 -8.87
CA GLY A 143 -106.95 -50.89 -7.76
C GLY A 143 -106.92 -50.27 -6.36
N SER A 144 -107.23 -48.98 -6.21
CA SER A 144 -107.25 -48.26 -4.93
C SER A 144 -108.56 -47.49 -4.68
N THR A 145 -108.63 -46.69 -3.62
CA THR A 145 -109.81 -45.91 -3.24
C THR A 145 -109.46 -44.45 -2.95
N TRP A 146 -110.45 -43.56 -2.96
CA TRP A 146 -110.24 -42.14 -2.64
C TRP A 146 -109.55 -41.90 -1.28
N SER A 147 -109.79 -42.78 -0.30
CA SER A 147 -109.18 -42.70 1.03
C SER A 147 -107.66 -42.94 1.05
N SER A 148 -107.09 -43.62 0.05
CA SER A 148 -105.64 -43.81 -0.08
C SER A 148 -104.95 -42.69 -0.86
N VAL A 149 -105.66 -42.07 -1.82
CA VAL A 149 -105.13 -40.96 -2.65
C VAL A 149 -105.21 -39.62 -1.92
N LYS A 150 -106.27 -39.36 -1.14
CA LYS A 150 -106.44 -38.09 -0.43
C LYS A 150 -105.25 -37.70 0.46
N PRO A 151 -104.63 -38.60 1.25
CA PRO A 151 -103.41 -38.30 1.99
C PRO A 151 -102.21 -37.89 1.10
N LEU A 152 -102.05 -38.49 -0.08
CA LEU A 152 -100.98 -38.13 -1.03
C LEU A 152 -101.16 -36.71 -1.57
N LEU A 153 -102.39 -36.36 -1.99
CA LEU A 153 -102.72 -35.01 -2.45
C LEU A 153 -102.56 -33.96 -1.35
N LYS A 154 -102.90 -34.33 -0.11
CA LYS A 154 -102.69 -33.46 1.06
C LYS A 154 -101.19 -33.24 1.32
N ALA A 155 -100.38 -34.29 1.23
CA ALA A 155 -98.92 -34.18 1.37
C ALA A 155 -98.28 -33.34 0.24
N LEU A 156 -98.77 -33.48 -1.00
CA LEU A 156 -98.35 -32.61 -2.12
C LEU A 156 -98.62 -31.14 -1.82
N GLN A 157 -99.81 -30.80 -1.32
CA GLN A 157 -100.15 -29.43 -0.95
C GLN A 157 -99.30 -28.91 0.23
N ASP A 158 -99.03 -29.75 1.22
CA ASP A 158 -98.41 -29.31 2.47
C ASP A 158 -96.88 -29.24 2.39
N CYS A 159 -96.23 -30.00 1.50
CA CYS A 159 -94.78 -30.22 1.53
C CYS A 159 -94.08 -30.26 0.17
N PHE A 160 -94.78 -30.24 -0.97
CA PHE A 160 -94.10 -30.24 -2.27
C PHE A 160 -93.44 -28.88 -2.53
N PRO A 161 -92.11 -28.81 -2.77
CA PRO A 161 -91.42 -27.53 -2.88
C PRO A 161 -91.57 -26.87 -4.26
N GLY A 162 -92.12 -27.58 -5.25
CA GLY A 162 -92.36 -27.06 -6.60
C GLY A 162 -93.78 -26.52 -6.81
N ASN A 163 -94.00 -25.79 -7.90
CA ASN A 163 -95.35 -25.40 -8.31
C ASN A 163 -96.07 -26.59 -8.96
N ILE A 164 -97.28 -26.95 -8.51
CA ILE A 164 -98.10 -27.98 -9.14
C ILE A 164 -99.11 -27.29 -10.05
N HIS A 165 -99.00 -27.54 -11.34
CA HIS A 165 -99.96 -26.99 -12.31
C HIS A 165 -101.29 -27.74 -12.27
N MET A 166 -101.23 -29.08 -12.34
CA MET A 166 -102.42 -29.93 -12.42
C MET A 166 -102.11 -31.31 -11.84
N ALA A 167 -103.06 -31.90 -11.12
CA ALA A 167 -103.01 -33.29 -10.67
C ALA A 167 -104.10 -34.13 -11.37
N HIS A 168 -103.67 -35.01 -12.28
CA HIS A 168 -104.50 -35.96 -13.00
C HIS A 168 -104.64 -37.25 -12.19
N ILE A 169 -105.87 -37.60 -11.82
CA ILE A 169 -106.20 -38.77 -11.02
C ILE A 169 -106.88 -39.79 -11.94
N ILE A 170 -106.23 -40.91 -12.20
CA ILE A 170 -106.75 -41.96 -13.07
C ILE A 170 -107.82 -42.73 -12.29
N LYS A 171 -109.06 -42.69 -12.78
CA LYS A 171 -110.19 -43.36 -12.13
C LYS A 171 -110.07 -44.90 -12.22
N PRO A 172 -110.60 -45.66 -11.24
CA PRO A 172 -110.62 -47.12 -11.30
C PRO A 172 -111.53 -47.67 -12.42
N ASP A 173 -111.12 -48.78 -13.04
CA ASP A 173 -111.82 -49.39 -14.18
C ASP A 173 -113.08 -50.20 -13.77
N ASN A 174 -113.13 -50.69 -12.52
CA ASN A 174 -114.19 -51.58 -12.03
C ASN A 174 -115.55 -50.87 -11.92
N PHE A 175 -116.58 -51.45 -12.55
CA PHE A 175 -117.96 -50.97 -12.54
C PHE A 175 -118.53 -50.76 -11.12
N TRP A 176 -118.19 -51.63 -10.17
CA TRP A 176 -118.61 -51.52 -8.75
C TRP A 176 -117.86 -50.45 -7.95
N GLN A 177 -116.64 -50.05 -8.38
CA GLN A 177 -115.88 -48.97 -7.73
C GLN A 177 -116.34 -47.57 -8.21
N LYS A 178 -116.98 -47.46 -9.39
CA LYS A 178 -117.51 -46.20 -9.96
C LYS A 178 -118.57 -45.50 -9.09
N HIS A 179 -119.29 -46.20 -8.21
CA HIS A 179 -120.28 -45.58 -7.31
C HIS A 179 -119.71 -45.11 -5.95
N ARG A 180 -118.44 -45.41 -5.64
CA ARG A 180 -117.76 -44.98 -4.40
C ARG A 180 -116.72 -43.88 -4.58
N THR A 181 -116.46 -43.45 -5.81
CA THR A 181 -115.52 -42.38 -6.13
C THR A 181 -116.25 -41.06 -6.38
N SER A 182 -116.94 -40.51 -5.37
CA SER A 182 -117.23 -39.07 -5.36
C SER A 182 -116.01 -38.37 -4.77
N LEU A 183 -115.48 -37.37 -5.49
CA LEU A 183 -114.53 -36.40 -4.94
C LEU A 183 -115.19 -35.77 -3.72
N GLY A 184 -114.99 -36.32 -2.53
CA GLY A 184 -115.51 -35.72 -1.30
C GLY A 184 -114.89 -34.33 -1.16
N SER A 185 -115.73 -33.31 -0.93
CA SER A 185 -115.54 -31.83 -0.80
C SER A 185 -114.16 -31.27 -0.34
N SER A 186 -113.05 -31.78 -0.87
CA SER A 186 -111.69 -31.46 -0.45
C SER A 186 -111.11 -30.54 -1.52
N LYS A 187 -111.12 -29.23 -1.26
CA LYS A 187 -110.55 -28.23 -2.16
C LYS A 187 -109.04 -28.13 -1.90
N PHE A 188 -108.23 -28.50 -2.90
CA PHE A 188 -106.76 -28.39 -2.83
C PHE A 188 -106.27 -27.03 -3.38
N SER A 189 -105.01 -26.67 -3.10
CA SER A 189 -104.38 -25.43 -3.60
C SER A 189 -104.05 -25.46 -5.09
N PHE A 190 -104.08 -26.64 -5.71
CA PHE A 190 -103.82 -26.88 -7.12
C PHE A 190 -105.03 -27.55 -7.78
N GLU A 191 -105.10 -27.46 -9.10
CA GLU A 191 -106.20 -28.06 -9.86
C GLU A 191 -106.10 -29.59 -9.87
N THR A 192 -107.24 -30.27 -9.71
CA THR A 192 -107.34 -31.74 -9.75
C THR A 192 -108.34 -32.16 -10.80
N SER A 193 -108.01 -33.18 -11.58
CA SER A 193 -108.87 -33.70 -12.65
C SER A 193 -108.96 -35.22 -12.58
N MET A 194 -110.17 -35.75 -12.42
CA MET A 194 -110.42 -37.20 -12.48
C MET A 194 -110.65 -37.62 -13.93
N ILE A 195 -109.75 -38.43 -14.47
CA ILE A 195 -109.74 -38.82 -15.87
C ILE A 195 -109.76 -40.34 -16.04
N ALA A 196 -110.22 -40.79 -17.19
CA ALA A 196 -109.99 -42.17 -17.63
C ALA A 196 -108.55 -42.32 -18.16
N LEU A 197 -108.03 -43.54 -18.21
CA LEU A 197 -106.68 -43.82 -18.71
C LEU A 197 -106.47 -43.26 -20.13
N ASP A 198 -107.41 -43.54 -21.04
CA ASP A 198 -107.46 -43.04 -22.42
C ASP A 198 -107.61 -41.52 -22.53
N GLY A 199 -108.03 -40.85 -21.44
CA GLY A 199 -108.11 -39.39 -21.36
C GLY A 199 -106.78 -38.71 -21.06
N LEU A 200 -105.79 -39.43 -20.52
CA LEU A 200 -104.50 -38.85 -20.11
C LEU A 200 -103.66 -38.38 -21.31
N THR A 201 -103.74 -39.09 -22.43
CA THR A 201 -103.04 -38.78 -23.69
C THR A 201 -103.46 -37.43 -24.30
N LYS A 202 -104.59 -36.85 -23.87
CA LYS A 202 -105.02 -35.50 -24.27
C LYS A 202 -104.30 -34.39 -23.53
N CYS A 203 -103.71 -34.69 -22.38
CA CYS A 203 -103.04 -33.73 -21.49
C CYS A 203 -101.52 -33.90 -21.50
N ILE A 204 -101.03 -35.12 -21.73
CA ILE A 204 -99.61 -35.47 -21.82
C ILE A 204 -99.46 -36.35 -23.07
N ASP A 205 -98.50 -36.02 -23.94
CA ASP A 205 -98.28 -36.77 -25.17
C ASP A 205 -97.91 -38.23 -24.88
N GLN A 206 -98.30 -39.15 -25.77
CA GLN A 206 -98.04 -40.58 -25.61
C GLN A 206 -96.52 -40.89 -25.54
N SER A 207 -95.67 -40.10 -26.18
CA SER A 207 -94.21 -40.22 -26.10
C SER A 207 -93.60 -39.79 -24.75
N GLN A 208 -94.39 -39.14 -23.89
CA GLN A 208 -93.96 -38.60 -22.60
C GLN A 208 -94.54 -39.38 -21.41
N LEU A 209 -95.34 -40.41 -21.67
CA LEU A 209 -95.93 -41.29 -20.67
C LEU A 209 -95.26 -42.67 -20.69
N THR A 210 -95.16 -43.31 -19.52
CA THR A 210 -94.63 -44.67 -19.40
C THR A 210 -95.67 -45.72 -19.82
N SER A 211 -95.21 -46.95 -20.07
CA SER A 211 -96.05 -48.03 -20.63
C SER A 211 -97.31 -48.37 -19.81
N GLU A 212 -97.27 -48.21 -18.49
CA GLU A 212 -98.41 -48.43 -17.60
C GLU A 212 -99.55 -47.41 -17.79
N PHE A 213 -99.28 -46.32 -18.52
CA PHE A 213 -100.22 -45.25 -18.87
C PHE A 213 -100.50 -45.18 -20.38
N ASP A 214 -100.41 -46.31 -21.09
CA ASP A 214 -100.53 -46.43 -22.56
C ASP A 214 -99.51 -45.56 -23.33
N GLY A 215 -98.40 -45.23 -22.70
CA GLY A 215 -97.33 -44.43 -23.29
C GLY A 215 -96.22 -45.24 -23.95
N THR A 216 -95.30 -44.52 -24.62
CA THR A 216 -94.13 -45.09 -25.32
C THR A 216 -92.79 -44.66 -24.72
N LEU A 217 -92.80 -43.85 -23.65
CA LEU A 217 -91.58 -43.45 -22.94
C LEU A 217 -91.01 -44.67 -22.20
N VAL A 218 -89.79 -45.04 -22.55
CA VAL A 218 -89.05 -46.12 -21.88
C VAL A 218 -88.59 -45.64 -20.50
N TYR A 219 -88.97 -46.38 -19.46
CA TYR A 219 -88.58 -46.08 -18.09
C TYR A 219 -88.34 -47.36 -17.29
N ASP A 220 -87.09 -47.59 -16.91
CA ASP A 220 -86.71 -48.54 -15.88
C ASP A 220 -86.36 -47.79 -14.58
N HIS A 221 -86.95 -48.22 -13.47
CA HIS A 221 -86.81 -47.49 -12.21
C HIS A 221 -85.47 -47.76 -11.51
N GLU A 222 -84.95 -48.99 -11.58
CA GLU A 222 -83.68 -49.32 -10.91
C GLU A 222 -82.51 -48.75 -11.70
N GLU A 223 -82.54 -48.83 -13.03
CA GLU A 223 -81.55 -48.18 -13.91
C GLU A 223 -81.52 -46.66 -13.69
N TRP A 224 -82.68 -46.03 -13.52
CA TRP A 224 -82.77 -44.61 -13.18
C TRP A 224 -82.10 -44.28 -11.85
N ILE A 225 -82.32 -45.10 -10.80
CA ILE A 225 -81.69 -44.93 -9.49
C ILE A 225 -80.17 -45.09 -9.61
N GLU A 226 -79.69 -46.14 -10.28
CA GLU A 226 -78.26 -46.40 -10.47
C GLU A 226 -77.56 -45.25 -11.23
N LEU A 227 -78.15 -44.79 -12.34
CA LEU A 227 -77.59 -43.69 -13.12
C LEU A 227 -77.57 -42.39 -12.31
N ARG A 228 -78.62 -42.15 -11.52
CA ARG A 228 -78.71 -40.96 -10.67
C ARG A 228 -77.69 -40.96 -9.54
N LEU A 229 -77.48 -42.10 -8.89
CA LEU A 229 -76.43 -42.27 -7.88
C LEU A 229 -75.05 -41.99 -8.48
N ALA A 230 -74.75 -42.59 -9.63
CA ALA A 230 -73.47 -42.40 -10.29
C ALA A 230 -73.25 -40.93 -10.72
N LEU A 231 -74.28 -40.26 -11.25
CA LEU A 231 -74.20 -38.84 -11.62
C LEU A 231 -73.89 -37.95 -10.41
N GLU A 232 -74.64 -38.12 -9.31
CA GLU A 232 -74.46 -37.29 -8.12
C GLU A 232 -73.12 -37.54 -7.41
N GLU A 233 -72.65 -38.79 -7.40
CA GLU A 233 -71.32 -39.17 -6.89
C GLU A 233 -70.21 -38.52 -7.70
N PHE A 234 -70.28 -38.59 -9.03
CA PHE A 234 -69.33 -37.93 -9.93
C PHE A 234 -69.31 -36.41 -9.70
N VAL A 235 -70.49 -35.77 -9.70
CA VAL A 235 -70.60 -34.31 -9.52
C VAL A 235 -70.01 -33.90 -8.17
N TYR A 236 -70.29 -34.64 -7.10
CA TYR A 236 -69.75 -34.35 -5.78
C TYR A 236 -68.23 -34.50 -5.75
N SER A 237 -67.70 -35.60 -6.29
CA SER A 237 -66.27 -35.87 -6.32
C SER A 237 -65.50 -34.86 -7.16
N ALA A 238 -66.06 -34.43 -8.30
CA ALA A 238 -65.47 -33.38 -9.13
C ALA A 238 -65.43 -32.02 -8.41
N LEU A 239 -66.53 -31.63 -7.75
CA LEU A 239 -66.60 -30.37 -7.00
C LEU A 239 -65.68 -30.36 -5.77
N ASP A 240 -65.59 -31.48 -5.04
CA ASP A 240 -64.66 -31.62 -3.90
C ASP A 240 -63.19 -31.52 -4.35
N LEU A 241 -62.85 -32.11 -5.51
CA LEU A 241 -61.51 -31.98 -6.07
C LEU A 241 -61.20 -30.54 -6.52
N LEU A 242 -62.18 -29.83 -7.08
CA LEU A 242 -62.04 -28.42 -7.44
C LEU A 242 -61.81 -27.53 -6.20
N ASP A 243 -62.51 -27.76 -5.08
CA ASP A 243 -62.31 -27.02 -3.81
C ASP A 243 -60.90 -27.29 -3.22
N LYS A 244 -60.42 -28.53 -3.33
CA LYS A 244 -59.01 -28.87 -2.98
C LYS A 244 -58.00 -28.18 -3.89
N PHE A 245 -58.30 -28.02 -5.18
CA PHE A 245 -57.47 -27.28 -6.13
C PHE A 245 -57.44 -25.78 -5.84
N GLU A 246 -58.57 -25.20 -5.44
CA GLU A 246 -58.64 -23.79 -5.01
C GLU A 246 -57.71 -23.54 -3.80
N THR A 247 -57.72 -24.43 -2.80
CA THR A 247 -56.79 -24.35 -1.66
C THR A 247 -55.31 -24.43 -2.09
N LEU A 248 -54.99 -25.28 -3.07
CA LEU A 248 -53.62 -25.36 -3.60
C LEU A 248 -53.25 -24.10 -4.38
N GLU A 249 -54.19 -23.52 -5.10
CA GLU A 249 -53.99 -22.29 -5.87
C GLU A 249 -53.69 -21.10 -4.94
N GLU A 250 -54.44 -20.93 -3.85
CA GLU A 250 -54.16 -19.93 -2.82
C GLU A 250 -52.73 -20.09 -2.28
N ALA A 251 -52.33 -21.32 -1.97
CA ALA A 251 -50.99 -21.62 -1.47
C ALA A 251 -49.88 -21.38 -2.50
N MET A 252 -50.15 -21.48 -3.81
CA MET A 252 -49.21 -21.12 -4.88
C MET A 252 -49.09 -19.60 -5.07
N ASN A 253 -50.17 -18.87 -4.82
CA ASN A 253 -50.25 -17.41 -4.96
C ASN A 253 -49.77 -16.64 -3.72
N ALA A 254 -49.46 -17.34 -2.63
CA ALA A 254 -48.88 -16.74 -1.45
C ALA A 254 -47.58 -15.96 -1.81
N ASN A 255 -47.44 -14.76 -1.25
CA ASN A 255 -46.30 -13.87 -1.47
C ASN A 255 -45.35 -13.79 -0.26
N ASP A 256 -45.42 -14.79 0.62
CA ASP A 256 -44.52 -14.99 1.73
C ASP A 256 -43.18 -15.58 1.26
N PHE A 257 -42.11 -15.22 1.96
CA PHE A 257 -40.76 -15.74 1.79
C PHE A 257 -40.14 -15.91 3.18
N ALA A 258 -39.24 -16.88 3.33
CA ALA A 258 -38.52 -17.06 4.57
C ALA A 258 -37.44 -16.00 4.78
N ASP A 259 -37.23 -15.61 6.03
CA ASP A 259 -36.18 -14.66 6.43
C ASP A 259 -34.81 -15.33 6.62
N ASP A 260 -34.76 -16.66 6.75
CA ASP A 260 -33.54 -17.44 6.96
C ASP A 260 -33.38 -18.62 5.98
N LEU A 261 -32.19 -19.23 5.99
CA LEU A 261 -31.86 -20.34 5.09
C LEU A 261 -32.65 -21.62 5.43
N ALA A 262 -32.94 -21.86 6.71
CA ALA A 262 -33.67 -23.05 7.15
C ALA A 262 -35.14 -23.01 6.70
N GLY A 263 -35.81 -21.87 6.90
CA GLY A 263 -37.16 -21.62 6.43
C GLY A 263 -37.26 -21.68 4.91
N ALA A 264 -36.29 -21.14 4.17
CA ALA A 264 -36.30 -21.21 2.71
C ALA A 264 -36.25 -22.67 2.20
N LYS A 265 -35.44 -23.54 2.84
CA LYS A 265 -35.41 -24.98 2.54
C LYS A 265 -36.77 -25.64 2.82
N LEU A 266 -37.36 -25.36 3.97
CA LEU A 266 -38.66 -25.92 4.36
C LEU A 266 -39.75 -25.51 3.35
N MET A 267 -39.79 -24.24 2.94
CA MET A 267 -40.74 -23.78 1.91
C MET A 267 -40.55 -24.50 0.57
N MET A 268 -39.31 -24.79 0.15
CA MET A 268 -39.04 -25.58 -1.05
C MET A 268 -39.52 -27.03 -0.92
N GLU A 269 -39.33 -27.65 0.24
CA GLU A 269 -39.81 -29.01 0.52
C GLU A 269 -41.35 -29.08 0.49
N GLU A 270 -42.03 -28.13 1.13
CA GLU A 270 -43.48 -28.01 1.06
C GLU A 270 -43.97 -27.79 -0.38
N HIS A 271 -43.30 -26.92 -1.14
CA HIS A 271 -43.63 -26.67 -2.54
C HIS A 271 -43.49 -27.93 -3.41
N ASN A 272 -42.46 -28.74 -3.15
CA ASN A 272 -42.27 -30.03 -3.80
C ASN A 272 -43.35 -31.06 -3.39
N SER A 273 -43.82 -31.02 -2.14
CA SER A 273 -44.94 -31.83 -1.67
C SER A 273 -46.24 -31.45 -2.41
N ARG A 274 -46.48 -30.14 -2.62
CA ARG A 274 -47.64 -29.63 -3.38
C ARG A 274 -47.61 -30.11 -4.84
N LYS A 275 -46.44 -30.18 -5.50
CA LYS A 275 -46.30 -30.79 -6.83
C LYS A 275 -46.84 -32.23 -6.87
N LYS A 276 -46.51 -33.03 -5.85
CA LYS A 276 -46.95 -34.42 -5.75
C LYS A 276 -48.47 -34.50 -5.63
N LYS A 277 -49.10 -33.60 -4.86
CA LYS A 277 -50.56 -33.52 -4.73
C LYS A 277 -51.25 -33.19 -6.06
N ILE A 278 -50.74 -32.20 -6.79
CA ILE A 278 -51.27 -31.82 -8.12
C ILE A 278 -51.14 -32.98 -9.12
N SER A 279 -49.98 -33.64 -9.14
CA SER A 279 -49.68 -34.69 -10.11
C SER A 279 -50.44 -36.00 -9.83
N LYS A 280 -50.80 -36.26 -8.57
CA LYS A 280 -51.52 -37.48 -8.14
C LYS A 280 -53.03 -37.28 -8.00
N ALA A 281 -53.55 -36.12 -8.39
CA ALA A 281 -54.99 -35.87 -8.34
C ALA A 281 -55.74 -36.84 -9.27
N PRO A 282 -56.88 -37.42 -8.85
CA PRO A 282 -57.56 -38.50 -9.58
C PRO A 282 -58.41 -38.00 -10.76
N ILE A 283 -57.88 -37.09 -11.59
CA ILE A 283 -58.64 -36.49 -12.70
C ILE A 283 -58.96 -37.53 -13.78
N GLU A 284 -58.00 -38.39 -14.12
CA GLU A 284 -58.19 -39.44 -15.14
C GLU A 284 -59.29 -40.43 -14.73
N HIS A 285 -59.40 -40.68 -13.42
CA HIS A 285 -60.46 -41.53 -12.87
C HIS A 285 -61.82 -40.87 -13.02
N LEU A 286 -61.95 -39.59 -12.61
CA LEU A 286 -63.18 -38.82 -12.76
C LEU A 286 -63.57 -38.62 -14.23
N GLU A 287 -62.61 -38.41 -15.12
CA GLU A 287 -62.83 -38.35 -16.57
C GLU A 287 -63.43 -39.66 -17.08
N THR A 288 -62.87 -40.80 -16.66
CA THR A 288 -63.42 -42.12 -17.02
C THR A 288 -64.84 -42.33 -16.49
N GLU A 289 -65.14 -41.85 -15.28
CA GLU A 289 -66.48 -41.91 -14.71
C GLU A 289 -67.46 -40.98 -15.45
N GLY A 290 -67.06 -39.75 -15.74
CA GLY A 290 -67.82 -38.78 -16.52
C GLY A 290 -68.12 -39.29 -17.94
N GLN A 291 -67.13 -39.90 -18.59
CA GLN A 291 -67.26 -40.53 -19.90
C GLN A 291 -68.29 -41.67 -19.88
N LYS A 292 -68.19 -42.58 -18.90
CA LYS A 292 -69.19 -43.66 -18.72
C LYS A 292 -70.59 -43.12 -18.45
N LEU A 293 -70.71 -42.03 -17.69
CA LEU A 293 -71.98 -41.35 -17.47
C LEU A 293 -72.54 -40.77 -18.77
N LEU A 294 -71.74 -40.06 -19.55
CA LEU A 294 -72.16 -39.48 -20.83
C LEU A 294 -72.56 -40.55 -21.87
N GLU A 295 -71.84 -41.68 -21.91
CA GLU A 295 -72.20 -42.86 -22.70
C GLU A 295 -73.57 -43.41 -22.29
N LYS A 296 -73.83 -43.55 -20.98
CA LYS A 296 -75.13 -43.97 -20.46
C LYS A 296 -76.24 -42.94 -20.71
N ILE A 297 -75.97 -41.64 -20.66
CA ILE A 297 -76.98 -40.60 -20.93
C ILE A 297 -77.34 -40.52 -22.43
N GLY A 298 -76.52 -41.12 -23.30
CA GLY A 298 -76.80 -41.25 -24.74
C GLY A 298 -76.24 -40.11 -25.60
N VAL A 299 -75.25 -39.35 -25.11
CA VAL A 299 -74.73 -38.15 -25.80
C VAL A 299 -73.63 -38.47 -26.82
N MET A 300 -72.95 -39.62 -26.71
CA MET A 300 -71.73 -39.90 -27.49
C MET A 300 -71.91 -40.68 -28.80
N LYS A 301 -73.14 -40.90 -29.28
CA LYS A 301 -73.38 -41.67 -30.53
C LYS A 301 -74.05 -40.88 -31.66
N ALA A 302 -73.83 -39.57 -31.73
CA ALA A 302 -74.41 -38.73 -32.79
C ALA A 302 -73.44 -38.39 -33.94
N GLU A 303 -72.13 -38.66 -33.87
CA GLU A 303 -71.17 -38.10 -34.85
C GLU A 303 -70.27 -39.06 -35.66
N GLU A 304 -70.43 -40.38 -35.59
CA GLU A 304 -69.77 -41.27 -36.58
C GLU A 304 -70.76 -41.76 -37.63
N GLY A 305 -71.07 -40.85 -38.57
CA GLY A 305 -71.68 -41.20 -39.84
C GLY A 305 -70.65 -41.80 -40.79
N THR A 306 -70.50 -43.12 -40.79
CA THR A 306 -70.25 -43.88 -42.03
C THR A 306 -71.01 -45.20 -41.94
N GLY A 307 -71.92 -45.40 -42.90
CA GLY A 307 -72.87 -46.51 -42.87
C GLY A 307 -72.22 -47.85 -43.20
N ASP A 308 -72.75 -48.91 -42.58
CA ASP A 308 -73.32 -50.02 -43.32
C ASP A 308 -74.28 -50.80 -42.41
N SER A 309 -75.24 -51.42 -43.06
CA SER A 309 -76.45 -52.05 -42.57
C SER A 309 -76.15 -53.29 -41.73
N GLY A 310 -76.80 -53.41 -40.57
CA GLY A 310 -76.75 -54.63 -39.79
C GLY A 310 -77.68 -54.59 -38.58
N ILE A 311 -78.88 -55.13 -38.77
CA ILE A 311 -79.94 -55.30 -37.76
C ILE A 311 -79.35 -55.91 -36.48
N GLY A 312 -79.47 -55.17 -35.39
CA GLY A 312 -79.09 -55.54 -34.03
C GLY A 312 -79.88 -54.69 -33.05
N GLU A 313 -81.18 -54.97 -32.96
CA GLU A 313 -82.07 -54.46 -31.92
C GLU A 313 -81.49 -54.79 -30.54
N ASN A 314 -80.97 -53.77 -29.87
CA ASN A 314 -80.96 -53.57 -28.43
C ASN A 314 -80.50 -52.12 -28.16
N HIS A 315 -81.32 -51.17 -28.63
CA HIS A 315 -81.26 -49.78 -28.20
C HIS A 315 -81.72 -49.73 -26.74
N ALA A 316 -80.78 -49.73 -25.80
CA ALA A 316 -81.06 -49.33 -24.43
C ALA A 316 -81.37 -47.83 -24.43
N MET A 317 -82.64 -47.48 -24.66
CA MET A 317 -83.16 -46.14 -24.40
C MET A 317 -83.14 -45.93 -22.88
N VAL A 318 -82.25 -45.06 -22.41
CA VAL A 318 -82.06 -44.83 -20.98
C VAL A 318 -83.27 -44.12 -20.37
N SER A 319 -83.76 -44.70 -19.29
CA SER A 319 -84.83 -44.22 -18.42
C SER A 319 -84.59 -42.77 -17.94
N GLY A 320 -85.56 -41.85 -18.05
CA GLY A 320 -85.39 -40.49 -17.52
C GLY A 320 -84.68 -39.49 -18.45
N THR A 321 -84.60 -39.76 -19.75
CA THR A 321 -83.61 -39.19 -20.68
C THR A 321 -83.53 -37.65 -20.67
N ALA A 322 -84.65 -36.92 -20.63
CA ALA A 322 -84.64 -35.47 -20.75
C ALA A 322 -83.94 -34.76 -19.57
N ASP A 323 -84.13 -35.25 -18.35
CA ASP A 323 -83.51 -34.65 -17.15
C ASP A 323 -82.01 -34.96 -17.11
N PHE A 324 -81.60 -36.18 -17.48
CA PHE A 324 -80.18 -36.54 -17.56
C PHE A 324 -79.45 -35.85 -18.71
N GLN A 325 -80.07 -35.72 -19.88
CA GLN A 325 -79.49 -34.99 -21.02
C GLN A 325 -79.21 -33.53 -20.66
N SER A 326 -80.06 -32.90 -19.83
CA SER A 326 -79.83 -31.54 -19.37
C SER A 326 -78.60 -31.38 -18.45
N GLU A 327 -78.16 -32.47 -17.79
CA GLU A 327 -76.95 -32.48 -16.95
C GLU A 327 -75.68 -32.88 -17.73
N ALA A 328 -75.79 -33.40 -18.96
CA ALA A 328 -74.62 -33.81 -19.74
C ALA A 328 -73.60 -32.66 -19.99
N PRO A 329 -74.02 -31.42 -20.36
CA PRO A 329 -73.07 -30.30 -20.48
C PRO A 329 -72.36 -29.96 -19.16
N ARG A 330 -73.03 -30.20 -18.02
CA ARG A 330 -72.43 -30.00 -16.69
C ARG A 330 -71.36 -31.05 -16.41
N VAL A 331 -71.57 -32.31 -16.79
CA VAL A 331 -70.55 -33.37 -16.66
C VAL A 331 -69.32 -33.03 -17.48
N THR A 332 -69.49 -32.68 -18.76
CA THR A 332 -68.37 -32.30 -19.65
C THR A 332 -67.61 -31.09 -19.10
N SER A 333 -68.33 -30.02 -18.74
CA SER A 333 -67.68 -28.81 -18.21
C SER A 333 -66.94 -29.03 -16.89
N LEU A 334 -67.41 -29.94 -16.01
CA LEU A 334 -66.68 -30.28 -14.79
C LEU A 334 -65.34 -30.98 -15.09
N VAL A 335 -65.31 -31.91 -16.04
CA VAL A 335 -64.06 -32.59 -16.47
C VAL A 335 -63.11 -31.59 -17.12
N GLU A 336 -63.60 -30.74 -18.02
CA GLU A 336 -62.81 -29.68 -18.65
C GLU A 336 -62.22 -28.71 -17.62
N ASN A 337 -63.03 -28.29 -16.64
CA ASN A 337 -62.58 -27.41 -15.56
C ASN A 337 -61.52 -28.06 -14.67
N LEU A 338 -61.63 -29.36 -14.36
CA LEU A 338 -60.61 -30.09 -13.61
C LEU A 338 -59.26 -30.09 -14.35
N HIS A 339 -59.28 -30.41 -15.65
CA HIS A 339 -58.07 -30.41 -16.48
C HIS A 339 -57.46 -29.01 -16.61
N ALA A 340 -58.28 -28.00 -16.92
CA ALA A 340 -57.83 -26.61 -17.02
C ALA A 340 -57.23 -26.11 -15.70
N THR A 341 -57.88 -26.40 -14.56
CA THR A 341 -57.39 -26.01 -13.23
C THR A 341 -56.08 -26.71 -12.89
N ARG A 342 -55.92 -28.00 -13.22
CA ARG A 342 -54.64 -28.71 -13.05
C ARG A 342 -53.52 -28.07 -13.87
N GLN A 343 -53.77 -27.73 -15.13
CA GLN A 343 -52.78 -27.08 -15.98
C GLN A 343 -52.37 -25.71 -15.42
N ARG A 344 -53.35 -24.92 -14.94
CA ARG A 344 -53.11 -23.64 -14.25
C ARG A 344 -52.25 -23.83 -12.99
N LEU A 345 -52.58 -24.81 -12.15
CA LEU A 345 -51.79 -25.14 -10.95
C LEU A 345 -50.35 -25.53 -11.29
N GLN A 346 -50.12 -26.28 -12.37
CA GLN A 346 -48.77 -26.61 -12.84
C GLN A 346 -47.98 -25.36 -13.27
N GLN A 347 -48.62 -24.42 -13.97
CA GLN A 347 -48.01 -23.14 -14.35
C GLN A 347 -47.67 -22.29 -13.12
N LEU A 348 -48.62 -22.12 -12.19
CA LEU A 348 -48.40 -21.40 -10.94
C LEU A 348 -47.28 -22.04 -10.11
N TRP A 349 -47.22 -23.37 -10.09
CA TRP A 349 -46.15 -24.10 -9.43
C TRP A 349 -44.76 -23.78 -9.99
N HIS A 350 -44.62 -23.69 -11.32
CA HIS A 350 -43.36 -23.30 -11.97
C HIS A 350 -42.95 -21.87 -11.64
N ILE A 351 -43.91 -20.93 -11.67
CA ILE A 351 -43.66 -19.51 -11.33
C ILE A 351 -43.22 -19.39 -9.87
N ARG A 352 -43.93 -20.05 -8.94
CA ARG A 352 -43.60 -20.04 -7.52
C ARG A 352 -42.27 -20.74 -7.24
N LYS A 353 -41.94 -21.82 -7.97
CA LYS A 353 -40.64 -22.50 -7.87
C LYS A 353 -39.50 -21.52 -8.17
N LEU A 354 -39.57 -20.78 -9.28
CA LEU A 354 -38.53 -19.81 -9.63
C LEU A 354 -38.32 -18.77 -8.52
N LYS A 355 -39.41 -18.27 -7.93
CA LYS A 355 -39.36 -17.32 -6.81
C LYS A 355 -38.74 -17.93 -5.54
N LEU A 356 -39.08 -19.18 -5.21
CA LEU A 356 -38.52 -19.88 -4.05
C LEU A 356 -37.03 -20.23 -4.25
N ASP A 357 -36.64 -20.65 -5.46
CA ASP A 357 -35.24 -20.89 -5.82
C ASP A 357 -34.40 -19.60 -5.66
N GLN A 358 -34.92 -18.46 -6.10
CA GLN A 358 -34.30 -17.15 -5.89
C GLN A 358 -34.28 -16.76 -4.39
N CYS A 359 -35.37 -16.98 -3.65
CA CYS A 359 -35.37 -16.74 -2.20
C CYS A 359 -34.28 -17.55 -1.48
N PHE A 360 -34.17 -18.84 -1.81
CA PHE A 360 -33.13 -19.71 -1.26
C PHE A 360 -31.71 -19.21 -1.61
N GLN A 361 -31.47 -18.80 -2.86
CA GLN A 361 -30.19 -18.23 -3.28
C GLN A 361 -29.84 -16.95 -2.50
N LEU A 362 -30.81 -16.07 -2.27
CA LEU A 362 -30.62 -14.87 -1.46
C LEU A 362 -30.29 -15.21 -0.01
N ARG A 363 -31.02 -16.12 0.64
CA ARG A 363 -30.75 -16.52 2.03
C ARG A 363 -29.39 -17.21 2.17
N LEU A 364 -28.96 -17.98 1.17
CA LEU A 364 -27.64 -18.59 1.14
C LEU A 364 -26.54 -17.52 1.02
N PHE A 365 -26.72 -16.55 0.12
CA PHE A 365 -25.82 -15.41 -0.04
C PHE A 365 -25.73 -14.56 1.23
N ASP A 366 -26.88 -14.21 1.84
CA ASP A 366 -26.95 -13.42 3.09
C ASP A 366 -26.16 -14.13 4.20
N ASN A 367 -26.36 -15.45 4.38
CA ASN A 367 -25.64 -16.26 5.36
C ASN A 367 -24.11 -16.32 5.10
N ASP A 368 -23.69 -16.41 3.85
CA ASP A 368 -22.27 -16.39 3.50
C ASP A 368 -21.65 -15.00 3.77
N CYS A 369 -22.37 -13.91 3.47
CA CYS A 369 -21.96 -12.54 3.82
C CYS A 369 -21.87 -12.34 5.34
N GLU A 370 -22.87 -12.79 6.09
CA GLU A 370 -22.92 -12.65 7.56
C GLU A 370 -21.72 -13.31 8.22
N LYS A 371 -21.38 -14.54 7.83
CA LYS A 371 -20.16 -15.22 8.31
C LYS A 371 -18.89 -14.42 8.05
N MET A 372 -18.79 -13.75 6.90
CA MET A 372 -17.63 -12.91 6.58
C MET A 372 -17.64 -11.60 7.38
N PHE A 373 -18.81 -11.00 7.63
CA PHE A 373 -18.92 -9.82 8.50
C PHE A 373 -18.55 -10.16 9.95
N GLU A 374 -19.03 -11.27 10.51
CA GLU A 374 -18.68 -11.74 11.84
C GLU A 374 -17.16 -11.99 11.95
N TRP A 375 -16.60 -12.71 10.97
CA TRP A 375 -15.17 -12.96 10.91
C TRP A 375 -14.37 -11.65 10.86
N LEU A 376 -14.77 -10.71 10.00
CA LEU A 376 -14.13 -9.39 9.90
C LEU A 376 -14.22 -8.63 11.21
N SER A 377 -15.40 -8.57 11.84
CA SER A 377 -15.58 -7.87 13.12
C SER A 377 -14.66 -8.44 14.20
N HIS A 378 -14.64 -9.76 14.36
CA HIS A 378 -13.81 -10.43 15.36
C HIS A 378 -12.31 -10.20 15.12
N ASN A 379 -11.84 -10.30 13.87
CA ASN A 379 -10.42 -10.12 13.55
C ASN A 379 -10.01 -8.64 13.61
N LYS A 380 -10.91 -7.69 13.33
CA LYS A 380 -10.68 -6.26 13.55
C LYS A 380 -10.46 -5.98 15.03
N GLU A 381 -11.29 -6.54 15.92
CA GLU A 381 -11.13 -6.37 17.37
C GLU A 381 -9.79 -6.94 17.86
N LEU A 382 -9.44 -8.17 17.45
CA LEU A 382 -8.14 -8.78 17.79
C LEU A 382 -6.96 -7.96 17.26
N PHE A 383 -7.08 -7.45 16.03
CA PHE A 383 -6.05 -6.65 15.40
C PHE A 383 -5.78 -5.36 16.18
N VAL A 384 -6.83 -4.62 16.55
CA VAL A 384 -6.72 -3.33 17.26
C VAL A 384 -6.04 -3.49 18.62
N VAL A 385 -6.26 -4.59 19.35
CA VAL A 385 -5.64 -4.82 20.66
C VAL A 385 -4.11 -4.83 20.58
N ASN A 386 -3.54 -5.44 19.55
CA ASN A 386 -2.08 -5.56 19.38
C ASN A 386 -1.52 -4.50 18.41
N PHE A 387 -2.36 -3.61 17.88
CA PHE A 387 -2.02 -2.73 16.76
C PHE A 387 -1.01 -1.64 17.15
N THR A 388 -1.00 -1.19 18.41
CA THR A 388 -0.16 -0.08 18.87
C THR A 388 1.28 -0.49 19.22
N GLU A 389 1.55 -1.79 19.35
CA GLU A 389 2.88 -2.29 19.70
C GLU A 389 3.79 -2.34 18.47
N ILE A 390 4.94 -1.67 18.53
CA ILE A 390 5.97 -1.63 17.46
C ILE A 390 7.30 -2.28 17.85
N GLY A 391 7.43 -2.73 19.10
CA GLY A 391 8.66 -3.28 19.69
C GLY A 391 9.59 -2.21 20.28
N ALA A 392 10.30 -2.57 21.34
CA ALA A 392 11.25 -1.69 22.04
C ALA A 392 12.73 -1.97 21.69
N SER A 393 12.98 -3.00 20.87
CA SER A 393 14.31 -3.42 20.40
C SER A 393 14.19 -4.05 19.03
N HIS A 394 15.31 -4.23 18.33
CA HIS A 394 15.33 -4.84 17.00
C HIS A 394 14.72 -6.24 17.03
N LYS A 395 15.10 -7.03 18.03
CA LYS A 395 14.59 -8.40 18.23
C LYS A 395 13.06 -8.42 18.38
N ILE A 396 12.50 -7.59 19.27
CA ILE A 396 11.05 -7.58 19.55
C ILE A 396 10.28 -7.04 18.33
N ALA A 397 10.78 -5.99 17.68
CA ALA A 397 10.18 -5.45 16.46
C ALA A 397 10.13 -6.50 15.34
N LEU A 398 11.17 -7.33 15.20
CA LEU A 398 11.24 -8.40 14.21
C LEU A 398 10.27 -9.55 14.54
N GLU A 399 10.13 -9.92 15.82
CA GLU A 399 9.15 -10.89 16.29
C GLU A 399 7.71 -10.41 15.97
N LEU A 400 7.38 -9.16 16.31
CA LEU A 400 6.09 -8.55 15.99
C LEU A 400 5.83 -8.47 14.48
N GLN A 401 6.86 -8.15 13.68
CA GLN A 401 6.75 -8.14 12.21
C GLN A 401 6.46 -9.54 11.66
N ALA A 402 7.09 -10.58 12.18
CA ALA A 402 6.86 -11.96 11.78
C ALA A 402 5.45 -12.44 12.16
N GLU A 403 5.01 -12.17 13.38
CA GLU A 403 3.66 -12.48 13.85
C GLU A 403 2.59 -11.78 13.00
N HIS A 404 2.77 -10.48 12.74
CA HIS A 404 1.88 -9.70 11.87
C HIS A 404 1.86 -10.25 10.44
N SER A 405 3.02 -10.60 9.88
CA SER A 405 3.12 -11.17 8.53
C SER A 405 2.34 -12.48 8.42
N HIS A 406 2.45 -13.35 9.43
CA HIS A 406 1.66 -14.58 9.49
C HIS A 406 0.16 -14.31 9.61
N PHE A 407 -0.25 -13.36 10.45
CA PHE A 407 -1.64 -12.93 10.59
C PHE A 407 -2.22 -12.34 9.29
N ALA A 408 -1.47 -11.46 8.62
CA ALA A 408 -1.86 -10.86 7.35
C ALA A 408 -2.00 -11.91 6.24
N MET A 409 -1.07 -12.87 6.15
CA MET A 409 -1.14 -13.97 5.19
C MET A 409 -2.37 -14.87 5.43
N ASN A 410 -2.65 -15.21 6.69
CA ASN A 410 -3.85 -15.98 7.05
C ASN A 410 -5.15 -15.22 6.71
N SER A 411 -5.15 -13.90 6.91
CA SER A 411 -6.27 -13.03 6.54
C SER A 411 -6.50 -13.01 5.03
N MET A 412 -5.44 -13.08 4.21
CA MET A 412 -5.56 -13.10 2.75
C MET A 412 -6.26 -14.36 2.21
N ASN A 413 -6.20 -15.49 2.92
CA ASN A 413 -6.99 -16.67 2.54
C ASN A 413 -8.50 -16.42 2.62
N VAL A 414 -8.94 -15.54 3.53
CA VAL A 414 -10.35 -15.15 3.66
C VAL A 414 -10.79 -14.26 2.50
N TYR A 415 -9.87 -13.47 1.93
CA TYR A 415 -10.16 -12.67 0.74
C TYR A 415 -10.60 -13.53 -0.46
N VAL A 416 -10.04 -14.73 -0.60
CA VAL A 416 -10.45 -15.68 -1.65
C VAL A 416 -11.92 -16.05 -1.50
N ASN A 417 -12.38 -16.26 -0.26
CA ASN A 417 -13.79 -16.53 0.02
C ASN A 417 -14.67 -15.31 -0.25
N ILE A 418 -14.23 -14.11 0.14
CA ILE A 418 -14.94 -12.86 -0.15
C ILE A 418 -15.09 -12.67 -1.67
N ASN A 419 -14.02 -12.82 -2.45
CA ASN A 419 -14.09 -12.74 -3.92
C ASN A 419 -15.05 -13.76 -4.54
N ARG A 420 -15.10 -14.98 -3.99
CA ARG A 420 -16.08 -15.98 -4.44
C ARG A 420 -17.51 -15.53 -4.16
N ILE A 421 -17.79 -14.95 -2.99
CA ILE A 421 -19.10 -14.39 -2.63
C ILE A 421 -19.46 -13.21 -3.55
N MET A 422 -18.52 -12.31 -3.83
CA MET A 422 -18.69 -11.20 -4.78
C MET A 422 -19.04 -11.71 -6.18
N SER A 423 -18.38 -12.78 -6.63
CA SER A 423 -18.66 -13.42 -7.93
C SER A 423 -20.06 -14.05 -7.97
N VAL A 424 -20.52 -14.65 -6.85
CA VAL A 424 -21.90 -15.15 -6.71
C VAL A 424 -22.89 -13.98 -6.79
N ALA A 425 -22.64 -12.90 -6.06
CA ALA A 425 -23.49 -11.70 -6.05
C ALA A 425 -23.68 -11.13 -7.46
N GLN A 426 -22.59 -11.00 -8.21
CA GLN A 426 -22.60 -10.52 -9.59
C GLN A 426 -23.42 -11.43 -10.50
N ARG A 427 -23.20 -12.76 -10.45
CA ARG A 427 -23.96 -13.72 -11.24
C ARG A 427 -25.46 -13.70 -10.94
N LEU A 428 -25.84 -13.62 -9.66
CA LEU A 428 -27.25 -13.53 -9.27
C LEU A 428 -27.88 -12.24 -9.78
N ALA A 429 -27.17 -11.11 -9.64
CA ALA A 429 -27.60 -9.83 -10.14
C ALA A 429 -27.80 -9.81 -11.67
N ASP A 430 -26.85 -10.35 -12.43
CA ASP A 430 -26.88 -10.40 -13.89
C ASP A 430 -27.95 -11.37 -14.43
N ALA A 431 -28.27 -12.42 -13.66
CA ALA A 431 -29.35 -13.35 -13.97
C ALA A 431 -30.77 -12.76 -13.75
N GLY A 432 -30.88 -11.49 -13.34
CA GLY A 432 -32.18 -10.83 -13.13
C GLY A 432 -32.89 -11.27 -11.85
N HIS A 433 -32.15 -11.63 -10.81
CA HIS A 433 -32.70 -12.00 -9.50
C HIS A 433 -33.59 -10.90 -8.91
N TYR A 434 -34.75 -11.25 -8.32
CA TYR A 434 -35.71 -10.24 -7.83
C TYR A 434 -35.10 -9.27 -6.79
N ALA A 435 -34.15 -9.74 -5.99
CA ALA A 435 -33.41 -8.97 -4.98
C ALA A 435 -32.04 -8.44 -5.44
N ALA A 436 -31.78 -8.33 -6.76
CA ALA A 436 -30.45 -7.96 -7.28
C ALA A 436 -29.88 -6.66 -6.69
N GLN A 437 -30.73 -5.66 -6.38
CA GLN A 437 -30.27 -4.42 -5.74
C GLN A 437 -29.74 -4.64 -4.32
N GLN A 438 -30.45 -5.42 -3.50
CA GLN A 438 -30.01 -5.77 -2.14
C GLN A 438 -28.70 -6.56 -2.17
N ILE A 439 -28.61 -7.57 -3.06
CA ILE A 439 -27.41 -8.39 -3.24
C ILE A 439 -26.19 -7.50 -3.56
N ARG A 440 -26.34 -6.57 -4.52
CA ARG A 440 -25.26 -5.63 -4.86
C ARG A 440 -24.87 -4.71 -3.70
N GLN A 441 -25.84 -4.23 -2.94
CA GLN A 441 -25.59 -3.35 -1.78
C GLN A 441 -24.79 -4.07 -0.69
N GLN A 442 -25.20 -5.29 -0.33
CA GLN A 442 -24.46 -6.10 0.65
C GLN A 442 -23.06 -6.48 0.16
N ALA A 443 -22.94 -6.92 -1.10
CA ALA A 443 -21.65 -7.25 -1.70
C ALA A 443 -20.69 -6.04 -1.65
N THR A 444 -21.17 -4.86 -2.06
CA THR A 444 -20.38 -3.62 -2.01
C THR A 444 -20.00 -3.25 -0.57
N LYS A 445 -20.89 -3.47 0.40
CA LYS A 445 -20.59 -3.25 1.82
C LYS A 445 -19.48 -4.21 2.30
N LEU A 446 -19.57 -5.49 1.97
CA LEU A 446 -18.57 -6.49 2.34
C LEU A 446 -17.20 -6.18 1.74
N ASP A 447 -17.14 -5.82 0.45
CA ASP A 447 -15.90 -5.42 -0.22
C ASP A 447 -15.27 -4.18 0.43
N ARG A 448 -16.09 -3.18 0.79
CA ARG A 448 -15.62 -1.99 1.50
C ARG A 448 -15.05 -2.36 2.89
N GLU A 449 -15.75 -3.16 3.67
CA GLU A 449 -15.31 -3.57 5.00
C GLU A 449 -14.00 -4.36 4.96
N TRP A 450 -13.85 -5.24 3.96
CA TRP A 450 -12.60 -5.95 3.69
C TRP A 450 -11.46 -4.99 3.31
N LYS A 451 -11.69 -4.07 2.38
CA LYS A 451 -10.66 -3.10 1.95
C LYS A 451 -10.17 -2.23 3.11
N THR A 452 -11.07 -1.81 3.99
CA THR A 452 -10.69 -1.09 5.22
C THR A 452 -9.82 -1.95 6.14
N PHE A 453 -10.16 -3.23 6.31
CA PHE A 453 -9.34 -4.16 7.12
C PHE A 453 -7.96 -4.37 6.49
N ALA A 454 -7.91 -4.67 5.19
CA ALA A 454 -6.68 -4.88 4.44
C ALA A 454 -5.77 -3.65 4.43
N GLY A 455 -6.34 -2.44 4.32
CA GLY A 455 -5.59 -1.19 4.46
C GLY A 455 -4.90 -1.07 5.83
N GLY A 456 -5.60 -1.40 6.91
CA GLY A 456 -4.99 -1.40 8.25
C GLY A 456 -3.87 -2.44 8.40
N LEU A 457 -4.01 -3.62 7.78
CA LEU A 457 -2.93 -4.62 7.75
C LEU A 457 -1.67 -4.08 7.06
N ASP A 458 -1.82 -3.40 5.93
CA ASP A 458 -0.73 -2.82 5.15
C ASP A 458 -0.04 -1.66 5.88
N GLU A 459 -0.83 -0.79 6.53
CA GLU A 459 -0.33 0.28 7.37
C GLU A 459 0.55 -0.26 8.51
N ARG A 460 0.13 -1.32 9.20
CA ARG A 460 0.95 -1.96 10.25
C ARG A 460 2.20 -2.64 9.69
N SER A 461 2.11 -3.27 8.52
CA SER A 461 3.30 -3.87 7.86
C SER A 461 4.38 -2.83 7.62
N THR A 462 3.97 -1.66 7.10
CA THR A 462 4.86 -0.52 6.85
C THR A 462 5.45 0.00 8.15
N LEU A 463 4.63 0.20 9.17
CA LEU A 463 5.07 0.71 10.48
C LEU A 463 6.08 -0.24 11.16
N LEU A 464 5.82 -1.54 11.17
CA LEU A 464 6.72 -2.54 11.76
C LEU A 464 8.02 -2.64 10.97
N ALA A 465 7.99 -2.53 9.64
CA ALA A 465 9.21 -2.49 8.83
C ALA A 465 10.09 -1.27 9.19
N MET A 466 9.47 -0.10 9.35
CA MET A 466 10.17 1.11 9.80
C MET A 466 10.74 0.95 11.21
N SER A 467 9.99 0.35 12.14
CA SER A 467 10.46 0.03 13.50
C SER A 467 11.66 -0.92 13.50
N VAL A 468 11.61 -2.00 12.71
CA VAL A 468 12.71 -2.98 12.59
C VAL A 468 13.99 -2.31 12.07
N MET A 469 13.87 -1.49 11.02
CA MET A 469 14.99 -0.76 10.43
C MET A 469 15.63 0.22 11.40
N PHE A 470 14.81 1.06 12.06
CA PHE A 470 15.29 2.03 13.04
C PHE A 470 16.03 1.35 14.20
N HIS A 471 15.39 0.36 14.85
CA HIS A 471 16.01 -0.32 15.98
C HIS A 471 17.28 -1.10 15.59
N SER A 472 17.33 -1.68 14.37
CA SER A 472 18.54 -2.33 13.86
C SER A 472 19.72 -1.35 13.79
N LYS A 473 19.51 -0.19 13.16
CA LYS A 473 20.55 0.84 13.02
C LYS A 473 20.91 1.51 14.35
N ALA A 474 19.94 1.69 15.25
CA ALA A 474 20.16 2.24 16.58
C ALA A 474 21.06 1.33 17.42
N GLU A 475 20.76 0.03 17.46
CA GLU A 475 21.60 -0.97 18.15
C GLU A 475 22.99 -1.08 17.49
N GLU A 476 23.07 -1.08 16.15
CA GLU A 476 24.36 -1.06 15.42
C GLU A 476 25.19 0.18 15.79
N TYR A 477 24.59 1.36 15.80
CA TYR A 477 25.28 2.59 16.16
C TYR A 477 25.80 2.55 17.60
N LEU A 478 24.94 2.21 18.56
CA LEU A 478 25.30 2.17 19.98
C LEU A 478 26.37 1.11 20.30
N THR A 479 26.37 -0.02 19.59
CA THR A 479 27.40 -1.06 19.74
C THR A 479 28.76 -0.66 19.16
N GLN A 480 28.79 0.23 18.16
CA GLN A 480 30.03 0.76 17.56
C GLN A 480 30.64 1.92 18.35
N VAL A 481 29.85 2.67 19.12
CA VAL A 481 30.34 3.83 19.91
C VAL A 481 31.59 3.50 20.76
N PRO A 482 31.67 2.38 21.52
CA PRO A 482 32.88 2.04 22.26
C PRO A 482 34.10 1.83 21.36
N VAL A 483 33.94 1.17 20.21
CA VAL A 483 35.03 0.88 19.25
C VAL A 483 35.57 2.17 18.62
N TRP A 484 34.68 3.08 18.24
CA TRP A 484 35.06 4.39 17.74
C TRP A 484 35.73 5.25 18.82
N THR A 485 35.23 5.18 20.05
CA THR A 485 35.83 5.87 21.20
C THR A 485 37.26 5.38 21.45
N GLU A 486 37.48 4.06 21.41
CA GLU A 486 38.82 3.46 21.53
C GLU A 486 39.73 3.89 20.37
N SER A 487 39.22 3.92 19.15
CA SER A 487 39.97 4.40 17.96
C SER A 487 40.36 5.89 18.08
N CYS A 488 39.61 6.68 18.85
CA CYS A 488 39.89 8.07 19.15
C CYS A 488 40.83 8.28 20.35
N GLN A 489 41.36 7.24 20.98
CA GLN A 489 42.34 7.39 22.06
C GLN A 489 43.69 7.92 21.53
N VAL A 490 44.34 8.76 22.35
CA VAL A 490 45.63 9.38 22.07
C VAL A 490 46.72 8.55 22.73
N GLU A 491 47.16 7.50 22.06
CA GLU A 491 48.31 6.69 22.49
C GLU A 491 49.35 6.65 21.36
N ASN A 492 50.63 6.87 21.71
CA ASN A 492 51.79 6.74 20.83
C ASN A 492 51.63 7.42 19.45
N LEU A 493 51.55 8.75 19.46
CA LEU A 493 51.52 9.52 18.21
C LEU A 493 52.80 9.25 17.40
N PRO A 494 52.70 9.04 16.06
CA PRO A 494 53.88 8.85 15.23
C PRO A 494 54.84 10.04 15.32
N ALA A 495 56.13 9.76 15.15
CA ALA A 495 57.19 10.78 15.20
C ALA A 495 57.57 11.30 13.82
N ASP A 496 57.25 10.56 12.76
CA ASP A 496 57.50 10.94 11.38
C ASP A 496 56.25 11.56 10.75
N VAL A 497 56.47 12.51 9.83
CA VAL A 497 55.42 13.29 9.18
C VAL A 497 54.51 12.43 8.31
N GLU A 498 55.06 11.46 7.58
CA GLU A 498 54.29 10.60 6.66
C GLU A 498 53.24 9.76 7.40
N ASN A 499 53.63 9.08 8.48
CA ASN A 499 52.70 8.30 9.30
C ASN A 499 51.70 9.19 10.08
N LEU A 500 52.09 10.42 10.44
CA LEU A 500 51.17 11.40 11.04
C LEU A 500 50.09 11.84 10.06
N GLU A 501 50.45 12.16 8.82
CA GLU A 501 49.50 12.52 7.76
C GLU A 501 48.54 11.36 7.45
N GLU A 502 49.05 10.13 7.38
CA GLU A 502 48.22 8.94 7.22
C GLU A 502 47.24 8.75 8.40
N SER A 503 47.73 8.97 9.63
CA SER A 503 46.91 8.90 10.85
C SER A 503 45.83 9.98 10.88
N ILE A 504 46.13 11.20 10.43
CA ILE A 504 45.17 12.30 10.29
C ILE A 504 44.10 11.93 9.26
N HIS A 505 44.49 11.39 8.11
CA HIS A 505 43.54 10.99 7.07
C HIS A 505 42.63 9.85 7.55
N LYS A 506 43.17 8.83 8.20
CA LYS A 506 42.39 7.75 8.85
C LYS A 506 41.40 8.30 9.87
N HIS A 507 41.83 9.26 10.70
CA HIS A 507 40.99 9.89 11.73
C HIS A 507 39.86 10.73 11.11
N GLN A 508 40.11 11.41 9.98
CA GLN A 508 39.06 12.11 9.22
C GLN A 508 38.03 11.15 8.63
N GLY A 509 38.47 10.08 7.96
CA GLY A 509 37.57 9.07 7.39
C GLY A 509 36.72 8.35 8.43
N LEU A 510 37.25 8.15 9.65
CA LEU A 510 36.48 7.63 10.79
C LEU A 510 35.28 8.54 11.12
N TYR A 511 35.48 9.86 11.17
CA TYR A 511 34.41 10.82 11.49
C TYR A 511 33.34 10.90 10.39
N GLU A 512 33.76 10.81 9.12
CA GLU A 512 32.81 10.70 8.00
C GLU A 512 31.92 9.47 8.14
N THR A 513 32.51 8.32 8.51
CA THR A 513 31.78 7.08 8.76
C THR A 513 30.81 7.22 9.94
N ILE A 514 31.24 7.80 11.05
CA ILE A 514 30.41 8.06 12.23
C ILE A 514 29.22 8.95 11.85
N ASN A 515 29.46 10.06 11.14
CA ASN A 515 28.42 11.00 10.72
C ASN A 515 27.42 10.39 9.75
N GLN A 516 27.88 9.55 8.83
CA GLN A 516 26.99 8.82 7.94
C GLN A 516 26.04 7.92 8.73
N LYS A 517 26.58 7.09 9.63
CA LYS A 517 25.78 6.17 10.46
C LYS A 517 24.82 6.90 11.38
N TYR A 518 25.27 8.00 11.97
CA TYR A 518 24.42 8.90 12.78
C TYR A 518 23.26 9.49 11.96
N SER A 519 23.54 9.99 10.75
CA SER A 519 22.52 10.56 9.88
C SER A 519 21.48 9.51 9.46
N GLU A 520 21.92 8.31 9.10
CA GLU A 520 21.03 7.20 8.71
C GLU A 520 20.04 6.83 9.83
N VAL A 521 20.52 6.67 11.07
CA VAL A 521 19.63 6.32 12.19
C VAL A 521 18.69 7.47 12.57
N CYS A 522 19.14 8.73 12.49
CA CYS A 522 18.29 9.89 12.75
C CYS A 522 17.19 10.07 11.70
N ILE A 523 17.48 9.82 10.42
CA ILE A 523 16.49 9.86 9.34
C ILE A 523 15.42 8.78 9.56
N ASP A 524 15.83 7.55 9.85
CA ASP A 524 14.90 6.45 10.11
C ASP A 524 14.05 6.73 11.35
N GLY A 525 14.66 7.22 12.44
CA GLY A 525 13.97 7.59 13.67
C GLY A 525 12.95 8.71 13.46
N LYS A 526 13.31 9.74 12.67
CA LYS A 526 12.39 10.81 12.28
C LYS A 526 11.23 10.28 11.44
N THR A 527 11.50 9.45 10.45
CA THR A 527 10.48 8.88 9.56
C THR A 527 9.49 8.02 10.35
N LEU A 528 9.99 7.25 11.32
CA LEU A 528 9.18 6.48 12.24
C LEU A 528 8.33 7.38 13.15
N LEU A 529 8.91 8.41 13.76
CA LEU A 529 8.18 9.37 14.58
C LEU A 529 7.08 10.11 13.80
N ASP A 530 7.37 10.56 12.58
CA ASP A 530 6.40 11.23 11.71
C ASP A 530 5.18 10.33 11.44
N SER A 531 5.39 9.01 11.34
CA SER A 531 4.33 8.02 11.15
C SER A 531 3.54 7.76 12.44
N LEU A 532 4.21 7.70 13.59
CA LEU A 532 3.57 7.49 14.90
C LEU A 532 2.78 8.71 15.39
N GLN A 533 3.20 9.92 14.99
CA GLN A 533 2.62 11.19 15.44
C GLN A 533 1.67 11.83 14.41
N GLN A 534 1.40 11.16 13.29
CA GLN A 534 0.60 11.73 12.22
C GLN A 534 -0.83 12.06 12.71
N PRO A 535 -1.28 13.32 12.63
CA PRO A 535 -2.61 13.70 13.10
C PRO A 535 -3.69 13.10 12.21
N VAL A 536 -4.76 12.61 12.82
CA VAL A 536 -5.91 12.03 12.12
C VAL A 536 -6.60 13.10 11.28
N SER A 537 -6.32 13.13 9.98
CA SER A 537 -7.04 13.98 9.04
C SER A 537 -8.50 13.52 8.88
N PRO A 538 -9.46 14.41 8.54
CA PRO A 538 -10.86 14.03 8.34
C PRO A 538 -11.07 13.01 7.21
N SER A 539 -10.13 12.86 6.27
CA SER A 539 -10.11 11.78 5.27
C SER A 539 -9.65 10.43 5.84
N THR A 540 -8.73 10.42 6.80
CA THR A 540 -8.25 9.22 7.53
C THR A 540 -9.13 8.85 8.72
N SER A 541 -10.15 9.64 9.05
CA SER A 541 -11.11 9.33 10.13
C SER A 541 -11.90 8.03 9.92
N ASN A 542 -11.94 7.52 8.69
CA ASN A 542 -12.49 6.19 8.35
C ASN A 542 -11.44 5.07 8.37
N SER A 543 -10.16 5.37 8.66
CA SER A 543 -9.14 4.34 8.82
C SER A 543 -9.35 3.64 10.16
N MET A 544 -9.27 2.31 10.14
CA MET A 544 -9.39 1.47 11.34
C MET A 544 -8.32 1.78 12.39
N THR A 545 -7.21 2.37 11.95
CA THR A 545 -5.99 2.63 12.72
C THR A 545 -5.94 4.07 13.27
N ALA A 546 -6.92 4.90 12.88
CA ALA A 546 -6.99 6.32 13.25
C ALA A 546 -7.13 6.58 14.76
N GLN A 547 -7.58 5.60 15.54
CA GLN A 547 -7.71 5.70 16.99
C GLN A 547 -6.52 5.09 17.75
N ALA A 548 -5.49 4.62 17.05
CA ALA A 548 -4.32 4.02 17.67
C ALA A 548 -3.53 5.05 18.47
N ASP A 549 -3.33 4.78 19.75
CA ASP A 549 -2.51 5.61 20.64
C ASP A 549 -1.06 5.10 20.63
N TYR A 550 -0.22 5.74 19.82
CA TYR A 550 1.21 5.47 19.72
C TYR A 550 2.06 6.31 20.67
N SER A 551 1.48 7.06 21.61
CA SER A 551 2.21 8.00 22.46
C SER A 551 3.41 7.37 23.19
N GLN A 552 3.24 6.17 23.75
CA GLN A 552 4.31 5.46 24.45
C GLN A 552 5.42 5.01 23.50
N ALA A 553 5.06 4.46 22.33
CA ALA A 553 6.00 4.04 21.31
C ALA A 553 6.80 5.23 20.75
N ALA A 554 6.13 6.35 20.48
CA ALA A 554 6.76 7.58 20.02
C ALA A 554 7.74 8.13 21.06
N GLN A 555 7.37 8.09 22.35
CA GLN A 555 8.27 8.52 23.42
C GLN A 555 9.53 7.65 23.48
N HIS A 556 9.38 6.32 23.39
CA HIS A 556 10.52 5.39 23.38
C HIS A 556 11.48 5.66 22.21
N VAL A 557 10.95 5.83 20.99
CA VAL A 557 11.76 6.16 19.81
C VAL A 557 12.49 7.49 20.00
N LEU A 558 11.82 8.51 20.57
CA LEU A 558 12.41 9.80 20.85
C LEU A 558 13.53 9.72 21.90
N ASP A 559 13.33 8.95 22.96
CA ASP A 559 14.33 8.74 24.01
C ASP A 559 15.61 8.08 23.44
N LEU A 560 15.45 7.09 22.55
CA LEU A 560 16.58 6.43 21.90
C LEU A 560 17.33 7.36 20.93
N VAL A 561 16.60 8.21 20.18
CA VAL A 561 17.22 9.25 19.34
C VAL A 561 18.02 10.24 20.19
N HIS A 562 17.51 10.64 21.36
CA HIS A 562 18.24 11.51 22.28
C HIS A 562 19.47 10.83 22.89
N GLU A 563 19.40 9.54 23.22
CA GLU A 563 20.56 8.76 23.66
C GLU A 563 21.65 8.74 22.59
N ILE A 564 21.28 8.44 21.33
CA ILE A 564 22.21 8.43 20.20
C ILE A 564 22.85 9.81 19.98
N LEU A 565 22.06 10.89 20.07
CA LEU A 565 22.56 12.26 19.97
C LEU A 565 23.60 12.56 21.06
N GLU A 566 23.33 12.17 22.31
CA GLU A 566 24.25 12.40 23.41
C GLU A 566 25.55 11.57 23.24
N LYS A 567 25.45 10.31 22.80
CA LYS A 567 26.63 9.49 22.47
C LYS A 567 27.42 10.06 21.30
N HIS A 568 26.76 10.59 20.28
CA HIS A 568 27.40 11.23 19.15
C HIS A 568 28.21 12.47 19.58
N ARG A 569 27.63 13.32 20.43
CA ARG A 569 28.30 14.51 20.99
C ARG A 569 29.53 14.14 21.82
N GLN A 570 29.42 13.12 22.67
CA GLN A 570 30.55 12.62 23.45
C GLN A 570 31.67 12.08 22.54
N LEU A 571 31.30 11.34 21.49
CA LEU A 571 32.27 10.82 20.52
C LEU A 571 32.95 11.94 19.72
N GLU A 572 32.21 12.98 19.35
CA GLU A 572 32.76 14.17 18.70
C GLU A 572 33.78 14.88 19.60
N GLU A 573 33.51 15.04 20.90
CA GLU A 573 34.45 15.64 21.85
C GLU A 573 35.78 14.86 21.91
N VAL A 574 35.72 13.52 22.02
CA VAL A 574 36.93 12.68 22.05
C VAL A 574 37.65 12.69 20.69
N TRP A 575 36.90 12.70 19.59
CA TRP A 575 37.46 12.81 18.24
C TRP A 575 38.19 14.14 18.02
N GLN A 576 37.59 15.26 18.42
CA GLN A 576 38.20 16.60 18.32
C GLN A 576 39.48 16.67 19.14
N HIS A 577 39.50 16.05 20.33
CA HIS A 577 40.69 15.98 21.16
C HIS A 577 41.86 15.29 20.44
N LYS A 578 41.64 14.10 19.83
CA LYS A 578 42.69 13.42 19.07
C LYS A 578 43.10 14.16 17.80
N LYS A 579 42.15 14.78 17.09
CA LYS A 579 42.44 15.62 15.91
C LYS A 579 43.39 16.76 16.29
N LEU A 580 43.11 17.45 17.39
CA LEU A 580 43.96 18.51 17.92
C LEU A 580 45.36 17.95 18.22
N ARG A 581 45.46 16.85 18.96
CA ARG A 581 46.76 16.22 19.30
C ARG A 581 47.59 15.81 18.08
N LEU A 582 46.96 15.23 17.05
CA LEU A 582 47.63 14.89 15.79
C LEU A 582 48.13 16.15 15.06
N SER A 583 47.32 17.21 15.01
CA SER A 583 47.70 18.49 14.40
C SER A 583 48.89 19.13 15.12
N GLN A 584 48.86 19.15 16.45
CA GLN A 584 49.93 19.66 17.30
C GLN A 584 51.23 18.86 17.07
N ARG A 585 51.15 17.53 17.01
CA ARG A 585 52.33 16.69 16.76
C ARG A 585 52.91 16.93 15.36
N LEU A 586 52.06 17.08 14.34
CA LEU A 586 52.49 17.39 12.97
C LEU A 586 53.21 18.74 12.89
N GLN A 587 52.64 19.80 13.50
CA GLN A 587 53.27 21.12 13.56
C GLN A 587 54.67 21.06 14.19
N LEU A 588 54.81 20.34 15.31
CA LEU A 588 56.09 20.17 15.99
C LEU A 588 57.12 19.43 15.12
N CYS A 589 56.71 18.35 14.45
CA CYS A 589 57.62 17.58 13.58
C CYS A 589 58.09 18.42 12.38
N VAL A 590 57.18 19.18 11.75
CA VAL A 590 57.53 20.09 10.65
C VAL A 590 58.50 21.17 11.13
N PHE A 591 58.24 21.79 12.29
CA PHE A 591 59.16 22.77 12.88
C PHE A 591 60.56 22.18 13.14
N GLN A 592 60.62 20.97 13.71
CA GLN A 592 61.90 20.27 13.94
C GLN A 592 62.63 19.94 12.64
N MET A 593 61.91 19.55 11.58
CA MET A 593 62.49 19.32 10.25
C MET A 593 63.06 20.61 9.65
N ASP A 594 62.35 21.73 9.75
CA ASP A 594 62.83 23.03 9.25
C ASP A 594 64.07 23.51 10.01
N VAL A 595 64.08 23.35 11.34
CA VAL A 595 65.28 23.63 12.18
C VAL A 595 66.46 22.77 11.74
N GLN A 596 66.23 21.46 11.56
CA GLN A 596 67.27 20.53 11.15
C GLN A 596 67.82 20.87 9.76
N GLN A 597 66.97 21.29 8.81
CA GLN A 597 67.41 21.71 7.48
C GLN A 597 68.36 22.92 7.53
N VAL A 598 68.11 23.89 8.42
CA VAL A 598 69.02 25.03 8.60
C VAL A 598 70.35 24.58 9.20
N ILE A 599 70.32 23.70 10.21
CA ILE A 599 71.53 23.17 10.85
C ILE A 599 72.37 22.35 9.85
N GLU A 600 71.75 21.48 9.06
CA GLU A 600 72.43 20.71 8.02
C GLU A 600 73.09 21.62 6.97
N TRP A 601 72.44 22.72 6.60
CA TRP A 601 73.08 23.69 5.71
C TRP A 601 74.32 24.33 6.35
N ILE A 602 74.24 24.70 7.64
CA ILE A 602 75.39 25.25 8.39
C ILE A 602 76.53 24.23 8.42
N ASP A 603 76.24 22.96 8.70
CA ASP A 603 77.24 21.90 8.81
C ASP A 603 77.88 21.55 7.45
N ASP A 604 77.06 21.34 6.41
CA ASP A 604 77.55 20.86 5.12
C ASP A 604 78.19 21.97 4.27
N HIS A 605 77.61 23.17 4.31
CA HIS A 605 78.01 24.28 3.44
C HIS A 605 78.77 25.35 4.22
N GLY A 606 78.25 25.74 5.39
CA GLY A 606 78.83 26.80 6.23
C GLY A 606 80.20 26.44 6.79
N GLU A 607 80.29 25.36 7.56
CA GLU A 607 81.53 24.85 8.14
C GLU A 607 82.52 24.40 7.06
N GLY A 608 82.00 23.78 6.00
CA GLY A 608 82.79 23.41 4.83
C GLY A 608 83.51 24.61 4.19
N PHE A 609 82.88 25.78 4.15
CA PHE A 609 83.50 27.00 3.65
C PHE A 609 84.54 27.56 4.63
N LEU A 610 84.17 27.75 5.90
CA LEU A 610 85.03 28.37 6.92
C LEU A 610 86.30 27.56 7.19
N SER A 611 86.20 26.22 7.25
CA SER A 611 87.35 25.33 7.47
C SER A 611 88.34 25.34 6.29
N LYS A 612 87.86 25.41 5.05
CA LYS A 612 88.70 25.39 3.83
C LYS A 612 89.32 26.74 3.50
N HIS A 613 88.75 27.83 4.01
CA HIS A 613 89.18 29.19 3.75
C HIS A 613 89.59 29.83 5.07
N THR A 614 90.82 29.60 5.52
CA THR A 614 91.36 30.19 6.76
C THR A 614 92.46 31.22 6.53
N GLY A 615 93.23 31.09 5.46
CA GLY A 615 94.28 32.06 5.11
C GLY A 615 93.75 33.46 4.78
N VAL A 616 94.60 34.47 5.02
CA VAL A 616 94.28 35.90 4.77
C VAL A 616 94.97 36.48 3.53
N GLY A 617 95.91 35.74 2.92
CA GLY A 617 96.59 36.11 1.68
C GLY A 617 98.00 36.67 1.88
N LYS A 618 98.88 36.40 0.91
CA LYS A 618 100.32 36.78 0.95
C LYS A 618 100.66 38.01 0.09
N SER A 619 99.64 38.78 -0.31
CA SER A 619 99.76 40.03 -1.07
C SER A 619 98.43 40.77 -1.07
N LEU A 620 98.44 42.08 -1.35
CA LEU A 620 97.23 42.89 -1.49
C LEU A 620 96.22 42.30 -2.47
N HIS A 621 96.68 41.86 -3.64
CA HIS A 621 95.80 41.26 -4.65
C HIS A 621 95.14 39.98 -4.14
N ARG A 622 95.90 39.12 -3.44
CA ARG A 622 95.38 37.87 -2.90
C ARG A 622 94.46 38.09 -1.70
N ALA A 623 94.76 39.05 -0.83
CA ALA A 623 93.93 39.42 0.31
C ALA A 623 92.57 39.95 -0.16
N ARG A 624 92.55 40.89 -1.14
CA ARG A 624 91.29 41.38 -1.75
C ARG A 624 90.49 40.29 -2.44
N ALA A 625 91.15 39.35 -3.12
CA ALA A 625 90.44 38.22 -3.75
C ALA A 625 89.80 37.27 -2.72
N LEU A 626 90.43 37.08 -1.55
CA LEU A 626 89.89 36.28 -0.45
C LEU A 626 88.78 37.01 0.31
N GLN A 627 88.91 38.33 0.51
CA GLN A 627 87.87 39.21 1.03
C GLN A 627 86.62 39.14 0.15
N LYS A 628 86.76 39.38 -1.16
CA LYS A 628 85.64 39.29 -2.10
C LYS A 628 84.95 37.92 -2.09
N ARG A 629 85.71 36.83 -2.08
CA ARG A 629 85.12 35.47 -1.99
C ARG A 629 84.36 35.26 -0.68
N HIS A 630 84.83 35.86 0.41
CA HIS A 630 84.13 35.80 1.69
C HIS A 630 82.87 36.65 1.68
N GLU A 631 82.90 37.85 1.08
CA GLU A 631 81.72 38.68 0.83
C GLU A 631 80.68 37.96 -0.04
N ASP A 632 81.11 37.31 -1.13
CA ASP A 632 80.21 36.51 -2.00
C ASP A 632 79.56 35.37 -1.20
N PHE A 633 80.31 34.71 -0.29
CA PHE A 633 79.77 33.66 0.58
C PHE A 633 78.85 34.21 1.67
N GLU A 634 79.22 35.34 2.29
CA GLU A 634 78.38 36.04 3.27
C GLU A 634 77.09 36.51 2.61
N GLU A 635 77.15 36.97 1.36
CA GLU A 635 75.98 37.26 0.54
C GLU A 635 75.19 35.99 0.29
N VAL A 636 75.77 34.82 0.01
CA VAL A 636 75.03 33.55 -0.07
C VAL A 636 74.36 33.16 1.26
N ALA A 637 75.06 33.31 2.37
CA ALA A 637 74.53 33.07 3.72
C ALA A 637 73.42 34.07 4.10
N LYS A 638 73.45 35.28 3.51
CA LYS A 638 72.44 36.35 3.60
C LYS A 638 71.40 36.36 2.47
N TYR A 639 71.65 35.70 1.35
CA TYR A 639 70.91 35.75 0.07
C TYR A 639 71.41 34.63 -0.87
N TRP A 640 70.80 33.45 -0.82
CA TRP A 640 71.00 32.46 -1.87
C TRP A 640 70.00 32.69 -3.02
N TYR A 641 70.49 32.82 -4.25
CA TYR A 641 69.70 32.63 -5.47
C TYR A 641 70.06 31.28 -6.09
N VAL A 642 69.18 30.28 -5.96
CA VAL A 642 69.17 29.14 -6.91
C VAL A 642 67.74 28.75 -7.29
N THR A 643 67.60 28.52 -8.58
CA THR A 643 66.45 28.01 -9.33
C THR A 643 65.94 26.65 -8.84
N PRO A 644 64.61 26.43 -8.79
CA PRO A 644 64.02 25.19 -8.29
C PRO A 644 64.16 24.04 -9.31
N PRO A 645 64.33 22.76 -8.87
CA PRO A 645 63.94 21.63 -9.69
C PRO A 645 62.40 21.49 -9.69
N PRO A 646 61.79 20.91 -10.73
CA PRO A 646 60.35 20.76 -10.80
C PRO A 646 59.85 19.63 -9.89
N THR A 647 58.64 19.79 -9.35
CA THR A 647 57.78 18.82 -8.60
C THR A 647 58.23 18.54 -7.16
N VAL A 648 57.40 18.68 -6.12
CA VAL A 648 56.04 18.12 -5.91
C VAL A 648 55.15 19.12 -5.17
N SER A 649 53.90 19.25 -5.61
CA SER A 649 52.85 20.01 -4.95
C SER A 649 52.36 19.28 -3.70
N ILE A 650 52.62 19.83 -2.51
CA ILE A 650 51.79 19.62 -1.32
C ILE A 650 51.22 20.97 -0.96
N HIS A 651 50.06 21.27 -1.53
CA HIS A 651 49.27 22.45 -1.22
C HIS A 651 47.90 21.95 -0.77
N CYS A 652 47.72 21.84 0.56
CA CYS A 652 46.45 21.93 1.30
C CYS A 652 46.57 21.13 2.60
N VAL A 653 46.85 21.77 3.74
CA VAL A 653 46.07 21.61 4.99
C VAL A 653 46.20 22.85 5.91
N PHE A 654 47.29 23.62 5.91
CA PHE A 654 47.44 24.75 6.84
C PHE A 654 47.77 26.07 6.13
N SER A 655 46.78 26.96 5.99
CA SER A 655 46.93 28.29 5.38
C SER A 655 47.21 29.41 6.40
N GLN A 656 47.82 29.10 7.55
CA GLN A 656 48.05 30.11 8.59
C GLN A 656 49.49 30.26 9.05
N PHE A 657 50.41 29.48 8.47
CA PHE A 657 51.84 29.78 8.52
C PHE A 657 52.35 29.85 7.08
N PRO A 658 53.06 30.91 6.68
CA PRO A 658 53.71 30.92 5.38
C PRO A 658 54.71 29.77 5.37
N VAL A 659 54.48 28.80 4.47
CA VAL A 659 55.51 27.87 4.01
C VAL A 659 56.77 28.70 3.84
N LEU A 660 57.81 28.43 4.63
CA LEU A 660 59.09 29.13 4.58
C LEU A 660 59.80 28.72 3.28
N GLY A 661 59.25 29.17 2.17
CA GLY A 661 59.86 29.10 0.87
C GLY A 661 61.15 29.91 0.90
N TYR A 662 62.25 29.18 0.81
CA TYR A 662 63.47 29.56 0.11
C TYR A 662 63.89 31.02 0.31
N ASN A 663 64.44 31.32 1.49
CA ASN A 663 65.30 32.47 1.72
C ASN A 663 66.51 32.04 2.55
N ASN A 664 67.47 32.94 2.72
CA ASN A 664 68.81 32.69 3.26
C ASN A 664 68.86 32.10 4.69
N THR A 665 70.02 31.58 5.10
CA THR A 665 70.23 30.89 6.39
C THR A 665 69.92 31.76 7.60
N TYR A 666 70.33 33.04 7.59
CA TYR A 666 70.11 33.94 8.73
C TYR A 666 68.62 34.30 8.91
N THR A 667 67.93 34.68 7.84
CA THR A 667 66.52 35.01 7.83
C THR A 667 65.64 33.80 8.11
N ASN A 668 66.03 32.60 7.67
CA ASN A 668 65.31 31.38 8.04
C ASN A 668 65.48 31.08 9.53
N ALA A 669 66.69 31.22 10.07
CA ALA A 669 66.93 31.04 11.49
C ALA A 669 66.10 32.03 12.33
N ASP A 670 66.13 33.33 11.99
CA ASP A 670 65.34 34.35 12.68
C ASP A 670 63.84 34.07 12.62
N LYS A 671 63.32 33.69 11.44
CA LYS A 671 61.90 33.34 11.27
C LYS A 671 61.51 32.08 12.02
N LEU A 672 62.39 31.08 12.10
CA LEU A 672 62.16 29.86 12.87
C LEU A 672 62.19 30.14 14.37
N LEU A 673 63.06 31.03 14.85
CA LEU A 673 63.07 31.47 16.24
C LEU A 673 61.80 32.27 16.58
N GLU A 674 61.36 33.16 15.70
CA GLU A 674 60.07 33.87 15.86
C GLU A 674 58.89 32.88 15.82
N ALA A 675 58.91 31.91 14.90
CA ALA A 675 57.90 30.86 14.84
C ALA A 675 57.91 29.99 16.11
N ALA A 676 59.07 29.73 16.71
CA ALA A 676 59.17 28.99 17.97
C ALA A 676 58.49 29.74 19.12
N GLU A 677 58.68 31.05 19.23
CA GLU A 677 57.98 31.87 20.22
C GLU A 677 56.46 31.84 20.01
N GLN A 678 56.01 31.98 18.76
CA GLN A 678 54.59 31.93 18.43
C GLN A 678 54.00 30.56 18.74
N LEU A 679 54.63 29.48 18.29
CA LEU A 679 54.19 28.11 18.53
C LEU A 679 54.16 27.77 20.03
N ALA A 680 55.16 28.20 20.81
CA ALA A 680 55.18 27.99 22.25
C ALA A 680 54.12 28.83 23.00
N GLN A 681 53.80 30.04 22.52
CA GLN A 681 52.76 30.90 23.11
C GLN A 681 51.34 30.44 22.79
N THR A 682 51.12 29.81 21.62
CA THR A 682 49.80 29.28 21.26
C THR A 682 49.31 28.21 22.23
N GLY A 683 50.23 27.52 22.91
CA GLY A 683 49.94 26.36 23.75
C GLY A 683 49.50 25.13 22.95
N GLU A 684 49.64 25.17 21.62
CA GLU A 684 49.29 24.07 20.74
C GLU A 684 50.31 22.94 20.88
N CYS A 685 51.60 23.23 20.90
CA CYS A 685 52.64 22.20 21.02
C CYS A 685 53.26 22.18 22.44
N ASP A 686 54.00 21.13 22.78
CA ASP A 686 54.80 21.13 24.01
C ASP A 686 55.87 22.23 23.92
N PRO A 687 55.78 23.30 24.74
CA PRO A 687 56.72 24.40 24.68
C PRO A 687 58.16 23.95 24.97
N GLN A 688 58.35 22.89 25.77
CA GLN A 688 59.68 22.41 26.12
C GLN A 688 60.40 21.83 24.90
N GLU A 689 59.71 21.03 24.08
CA GLU A 689 60.28 20.46 22.85
C GLU A 689 60.58 21.56 21.82
N ILE A 690 59.71 22.56 21.70
CA ILE A 690 59.92 23.72 20.82
C ILE A 690 61.15 24.51 21.26
N TYR A 691 61.22 24.92 22.52
CA TYR A 691 62.34 25.70 23.02
C TYR A 691 63.66 24.93 22.98
N GLN A 692 63.63 23.60 23.11
CA GLN A 692 64.82 22.80 22.96
C GLN A 692 65.38 22.86 21.53
N ALA A 693 64.53 22.68 20.51
CA ALA A 693 64.94 22.79 19.12
C ALA A 693 65.34 24.23 18.75
N ALA A 694 64.61 25.24 19.24
CA ALA A 694 64.92 26.64 19.02
C ALA A 694 66.28 27.04 19.62
N ARG A 695 66.57 26.65 20.87
CA ARG A 695 67.89 26.90 21.49
C ARG A 695 69.03 26.23 20.73
N HIS A 696 68.81 25.00 20.26
CA HIS A 696 69.82 24.32 19.45
C HIS A 696 70.11 25.09 18.15
N LEU A 697 69.08 25.61 17.48
CA LEU A 697 69.23 26.47 16.32
C LEU A 697 69.95 27.78 16.67
N GLU A 698 69.54 28.44 17.76
CA GLU A 698 70.11 29.70 18.25
C GLU A 698 71.60 29.58 18.55
N ASP A 699 72.00 28.53 19.28
CA ASP A 699 73.40 28.26 19.61
C ASP A 699 74.23 28.01 18.33
N ARG A 700 73.70 27.20 17.39
CA ARG A 700 74.40 26.88 16.13
C ARG A 700 74.52 28.09 15.21
N ILE A 701 73.45 28.88 15.03
CA ILE A 701 73.48 30.06 14.17
C ILE A 701 74.37 31.16 14.77
N HIS A 702 74.35 31.34 16.09
CA HIS A 702 75.18 32.33 16.77
C HIS A 702 76.68 32.03 16.64
N ASP A 703 77.09 30.78 16.88
CA ASP A 703 78.47 30.34 16.66
C ASP A 703 78.91 30.56 15.20
N PHE A 704 78.07 30.15 14.25
CA PHE A 704 78.35 30.30 12.83
C PHE A 704 78.50 31.77 12.41
N VAL A 705 77.57 32.66 12.79
CA VAL A 705 77.63 34.10 12.51
C VAL A 705 78.91 34.70 13.06
N THR A 706 79.24 34.41 14.33
CA THR A 706 80.43 34.94 15.00
C THR A 706 81.71 34.57 14.25
N ARG A 707 81.80 33.33 13.78
CA ARG A 707 82.97 32.86 13.02
C ARG A 707 83.04 33.44 11.61
N VAL A 708 81.90 33.67 10.96
CA VAL A 708 81.82 34.40 9.67
C VAL A 708 82.33 35.84 9.86
N GLU A 709 81.81 36.58 10.83
CA GLU A 709 82.19 37.97 11.11
C GLU A 709 83.66 38.12 11.51
N ARG A 710 84.18 37.22 12.35
CA ARG A 710 85.60 37.22 12.71
C ARG A 710 86.50 37.01 11.51
N ARG A 711 86.13 36.09 10.60
CA ARG A 711 86.89 35.89 9.37
C ARG A 711 86.89 37.14 8.49
N LYS A 712 85.76 37.83 8.40
CA LYS A 712 85.67 39.12 7.69
C LYS A 712 86.65 40.14 8.27
N ALA A 713 86.64 40.31 9.59
CA ALA A 713 87.56 41.22 10.28
C ALA A 713 89.03 40.90 9.99
N LEU A 714 89.43 39.62 10.02
CA LEU A 714 90.79 39.20 9.66
C LEU A 714 91.16 39.53 8.21
N LEU A 715 90.23 39.38 7.27
CA LEU A 715 90.45 39.71 5.86
C LEU A 715 90.54 41.22 5.65
N ASP A 716 89.69 42.01 6.32
CA ASP A 716 89.70 43.47 6.29
C ASP A 716 91.03 44.01 6.83
N MET A 717 91.48 43.50 7.99
CA MET A 717 92.79 43.83 8.56
C MET A 717 93.93 43.45 7.62
N SER A 718 93.87 42.29 6.97
CA SER A 718 94.88 41.87 6.01
C SER A 718 94.91 42.75 4.77
N VAL A 719 93.76 43.18 4.26
CA VAL A 719 93.68 44.13 3.14
C VAL A 719 94.20 45.50 3.54
N SER A 720 93.90 45.99 4.74
CA SER A 720 94.46 47.24 5.28
C SER A 720 95.99 47.18 5.34
N PHE A 721 96.53 46.18 6.07
CA PHE A 721 97.97 45.99 6.22
C PHE A 721 98.68 45.88 4.86
N HIS A 722 98.17 45.07 3.95
CA HIS A 722 98.76 44.92 2.61
C HIS A 722 98.59 46.15 1.72
N THR A 723 97.63 47.03 2.01
CA THR A 723 97.50 48.33 1.33
C THR A 723 98.56 49.29 1.84
N HIS A 724 98.65 49.46 3.16
CA HIS A 724 99.60 50.37 3.79
C HIS A 724 101.06 49.94 3.56
N ILE A 725 101.39 48.65 3.63
CA ILE A 725 102.74 48.18 3.29
C ILE A 725 103.11 48.50 1.84
N LYS A 726 102.16 48.43 0.91
CA LYS A 726 102.41 48.72 -0.51
C LYS A 726 102.62 50.21 -0.72
N GLU A 727 101.77 51.04 -0.13
CA GLU A 727 101.89 52.50 -0.20
C GLU A 727 103.20 52.96 0.46
N LEU A 728 103.51 52.44 1.65
CA LEU A 728 104.72 52.73 2.38
C LEU A 728 105.97 52.23 1.65
N SER A 729 105.94 51.05 1.02
CA SER A 729 107.08 50.57 0.22
C SER A 729 107.35 51.46 -0.99
N VAL A 730 106.30 51.93 -1.69
CA VAL A 730 106.42 52.89 -2.79
C VAL A 730 106.96 54.23 -2.30
N TRP A 731 106.48 54.69 -1.14
CA TRP A 731 106.93 55.92 -0.49
C TRP A 731 108.41 55.84 -0.07
N ILE A 732 108.82 54.77 0.61
CA ILE A 732 110.19 54.51 1.05
C ILE A 732 111.14 54.47 -0.17
N GLU A 733 110.76 53.82 -1.26
CA GLU A 733 111.59 53.75 -2.46
C GLU A 733 111.74 55.12 -3.15
N ALA A 734 110.67 55.92 -3.19
CA ALA A 734 110.75 57.30 -3.67
C ALA A 734 111.64 58.17 -2.77
N LEU A 735 111.51 58.03 -1.45
CA LEU A 735 112.27 58.78 -0.46
C LEU A 735 113.76 58.40 -0.47
N LYS A 736 114.09 57.11 -0.63
CA LYS A 736 115.49 56.65 -0.79
C LYS A 736 116.19 57.37 -1.95
N LYS A 737 115.48 57.58 -3.07
CA LYS A 737 116.00 58.34 -4.21
C LYS A 737 116.16 59.83 -3.90
N GLU A 738 115.19 60.44 -3.23
CA GLU A 738 115.25 61.86 -2.82
C GLU A 738 116.41 62.12 -1.84
N LEU A 739 116.62 61.25 -0.85
CA LEU A 739 117.69 61.38 0.16
C LEU A 739 119.11 61.23 -0.40
N GLN A 740 119.27 60.58 -1.55
CA GLN A 740 120.55 60.41 -2.23
C GLN A 740 120.91 61.58 -3.16
N THR A 741 120.03 62.56 -3.32
CA THR A 741 120.32 63.77 -4.11
C THR A 741 121.43 64.59 -3.45
N ASP A 742 122.28 65.22 -4.27
CA ASP A 742 123.35 66.13 -3.81
C ASP A 742 122.89 67.61 -3.82
N GLU A 743 121.61 67.88 -4.05
CA GLU A 743 121.06 69.23 -4.03
C GLU A 743 121.19 69.84 -2.62
N LEU A 744 121.82 70.99 -2.53
CA LEU A 744 122.01 71.79 -1.31
C LEU A 744 121.61 73.22 -1.63
N ALA A 745 121.07 73.95 -0.65
CA ALA A 745 120.70 75.35 -0.85
C ALA A 745 121.94 76.26 -0.83
N ASP A 746 121.82 77.40 -1.53
CA ASP A 746 122.89 78.40 -1.65
C ASP A 746 122.92 79.41 -0.50
N ASP A 747 121.90 79.40 0.35
CA ASP A 747 121.71 80.33 1.47
C ASP A 747 121.27 79.60 2.76
N ILE A 748 121.30 80.35 3.87
CA ILE A 748 120.94 79.84 5.20
C ILE A 748 119.44 79.47 5.24
N GLU A 749 118.55 80.36 4.80
CA GLU A 749 117.09 80.14 4.83
C GLU A 749 116.67 78.92 4.00
N GLY A 750 117.19 78.75 2.77
CA GLY A 750 116.91 77.57 1.96
C GLY A 750 117.48 76.27 2.55
N THR A 751 118.59 76.34 3.29
CA THR A 751 119.15 75.17 3.98
C THR A 751 118.30 74.80 5.20
N GLU A 752 117.79 75.77 5.95
CA GLU A 752 116.87 75.57 7.08
C GLU A 752 115.52 74.98 6.61
N GLU A 753 114.94 75.46 5.50
CA GLU A 753 113.70 74.89 4.92
C GLU A 753 113.91 73.43 4.46
N LEU A 754 115.05 73.11 3.84
CA LEU A 754 115.38 71.73 3.47
C LEU A 754 115.54 70.82 4.69
N ILE A 755 116.09 71.33 5.80
CA ILE A 755 116.16 70.61 7.07
C ILE A 755 114.77 70.39 7.65
N GLU A 756 113.90 71.40 7.63
CA GLU A 756 112.52 71.28 8.15
C GLU A 756 111.72 70.25 7.33
N LYS A 757 111.74 70.33 6.00
CA LYS A 757 111.09 69.36 5.11
C LYS A 757 111.63 67.94 5.32
N PHE A 758 112.95 67.80 5.47
CA PHE A 758 113.59 66.52 5.78
C PHE A 758 113.11 65.95 7.13
N LEU A 759 113.04 66.78 8.17
CA LEU A 759 112.58 66.34 9.50
C LEU A 759 111.10 65.92 9.47
N GLN A 760 110.25 66.69 8.79
CA GLN A 760 108.83 66.34 8.59
C GLN A 760 108.67 65.04 7.80
N GLN A 761 109.42 64.86 6.70
CA GLN A 761 109.39 63.61 5.92
C GLN A 761 109.87 62.40 6.73
N LYS A 762 110.91 62.59 7.56
CA LYS A 762 111.42 61.56 8.45
C LYS A 762 110.38 61.16 9.50
N GLU A 763 109.79 62.14 10.19
CA GLU A 763 108.75 61.92 11.21
C GLU A 763 107.52 61.21 10.61
N ALA A 764 106.98 61.72 9.51
CA ALA A 764 105.82 61.11 8.83
C ALA A 764 106.09 59.67 8.35
N THR A 765 107.31 59.37 7.88
CA THR A 765 107.68 58.01 7.45
C THR A 765 107.85 57.06 8.65
N ILE A 766 108.40 57.56 9.76
CA ILE A 766 108.52 56.80 11.00
C ILE A 766 107.12 56.48 11.55
N ASP A 767 106.23 57.46 11.63
CA ASP A 767 104.87 57.28 12.12
C ASP A 767 104.07 56.30 11.24
N ALA A 768 104.15 56.45 9.91
CA ALA A 768 103.51 55.51 8.98
C ALA A 768 104.08 54.09 9.10
N SER A 769 105.38 53.95 9.35
CA SER A 769 106.03 52.65 9.59
C SER A 769 105.60 52.03 10.92
N ILE A 770 105.55 52.81 12.00
CA ILE A 770 105.09 52.34 13.31
C ILE A 770 103.61 51.90 13.23
N SER A 771 102.76 52.70 12.56
CA SER A 771 101.36 52.34 12.34
C SER A 771 101.23 51.05 11.54
N THR A 772 101.97 50.90 10.43
CA THR A 772 101.91 49.69 9.59
C THR A 772 102.46 48.46 10.30
N ILE A 773 103.50 48.62 11.14
CA ILE A 773 104.04 47.54 11.98
C ILE A 773 103.00 47.11 13.01
N SER A 774 102.39 48.07 13.72
CA SER A 774 101.32 47.81 14.68
C SER A 774 100.11 47.11 14.04
N GLU A 775 99.72 47.49 12.81
CA GLU A 775 98.69 46.79 12.05
C GLU A 775 99.07 45.34 11.73
N GLY A 776 100.33 45.09 11.35
CA GLY A 776 100.83 43.74 11.08
C GLY A 776 100.94 42.88 12.33
N GLU A 777 101.39 43.46 13.46
CA GLU A 777 101.46 42.80 14.77
C GLU A 777 100.05 42.43 15.28
N ASN A 778 99.10 43.36 15.20
CA ASN A 778 97.70 43.12 15.54
C ASN A 778 97.07 42.04 14.64
N LEU A 779 97.36 42.05 13.34
CA LEU A 779 96.91 40.99 12.44
C LEU A 779 97.51 39.62 12.80
N ILE A 780 98.77 39.56 13.22
CA ILE A 780 99.39 38.31 13.71
C ILE A 780 98.73 37.84 15.00
N GLU A 781 98.45 38.75 15.95
CA GLU A 781 97.77 38.44 17.20
C GLU A 781 96.37 37.87 16.96
N GLN A 782 95.55 38.54 16.14
CA GLN A 782 94.21 38.07 15.77
C GLN A 782 94.25 36.73 15.01
N LEU A 783 95.28 36.48 14.19
CA LEU A 783 95.48 35.19 13.52
C LEU A 783 95.86 34.08 14.51
N ARG A 784 96.59 34.37 15.58
CA ARG A 784 96.94 33.41 16.64
C ARG A 784 95.71 33.07 17.47
N ASP A 785 94.92 34.07 17.84
CA ASP A 785 93.68 33.87 18.59
C ASP A 785 92.70 33.01 17.78
N ALA A 786 92.56 33.29 16.47
CA ALA A 786 91.73 32.49 15.59
C ALA A 786 92.24 31.04 15.40
N ALA A 787 93.56 30.81 15.49
CA ALA A 787 94.15 29.48 15.41
C ALA A 787 93.95 28.67 16.71
N MET A 788 93.97 29.33 17.87
CA MET A 788 93.78 28.70 19.19
C MET A 788 92.34 28.22 19.40
N GLU A 789 91.35 28.96 18.89
CA GLU A 789 89.94 28.59 19.03
C GLU A 789 89.50 27.48 18.06
N GLY A 790 90.20 27.27 16.94
CA GLY A 790 89.82 26.29 15.91
C GLY A 790 90.11 24.83 16.24
N ASN A 791 90.75 24.51 17.38
CA ASN A 791 91.13 23.15 17.83
C ASN A 791 91.83 22.27 16.76
N GLN A 792 92.37 22.89 15.71
CA GLN A 792 93.08 22.26 14.60
C GLN A 792 94.35 23.06 14.33
N ASP A 793 95.50 22.37 14.31
CA ASP A 793 96.75 22.90 13.77
C ASP A 793 96.51 23.28 12.30
N ASN A 794 96.09 24.53 12.05
CA ASN A 794 95.77 24.96 10.70
C ASN A 794 97.04 25.53 10.06
N PRO A 795 97.70 24.80 9.13
CA PRO A 795 98.97 25.22 8.55
C PRO A 795 98.86 26.56 7.81
N ARG A 796 97.66 26.97 7.41
CA ARG A 796 97.44 28.23 6.68
C ARG A 796 97.48 29.48 7.57
N HIS A 797 97.10 29.39 8.84
CA HIS A 797 97.25 30.51 9.79
C HIS A 797 98.74 30.71 10.09
N GLU A 798 99.45 29.63 10.40
CA GLU A 798 100.91 29.63 10.62
C GLU A 798 101.68 30.16 9.39
N GLU A 799 101.30 29.73 8.18
CA GLU A 799 101.88 30.26 6.94
C GLU A 799 101.58 31.75 6.72
N SER A 800 100.40 32.23 7.15
CA SER A 800 100.03 33.65 7.03
C SER A 800 100.80 34.49 8.04
N ILE A 801 100.92 34.02 9.28
CA ILE A 801 101.72 34.66 10.35
C ILE A 801 103.18 34.78 9.92
N LYS A 802 103.81 33.68 9.46
CA LYS A 802 105.20 33.70 8.96
C LYS A 802 105.40 34.67 7.80
N HIS A 803 104.40 34.78 6.93
CA HIS A 803 104.48 35.72 5.82
C HIS A 803 104.40 37.17 6.29
N ILE A 804 103.45 37.51 7.16
CA ILE A 804 103.29 38.87 7.70
C ILE A 804 104.54 39.26 8.50
N ASP A 805 105.04 38.37 9.34
CA ASP A 805 106.28 38.57 10.11
C ASP A 805 107.49 38.82 9.18
N GLY A 806 107.62 38.03 8.10
CA GLY A 806 108.65 38.26 7.09
C GLY A 806 108.48 39.57 6.30
N VAL A 807 107.26 40.10 6.17
CA VAL A 807 107.01 41.42 5.57
C VAL A 807 107.37 42.54 6.54
N LEU A 808 107.05 42.39 7.83
CA LEU A 808 107.44 43.31 8.90
C LEU A 808 108.96 43.42 9.03
N GLN A 809 109.67 42.29 9.04
CA GLN A 809 111.14 42.27 9.08
C GLN A 809 111.76 43.02 7.90
N LYS A 810 111.22 42.84 6.68
CA LYS A 810 111.69 43.59 5.49
C LYS A 810 111.41 45.09 5.58
N LEU A 811 110.28 45.47 6.20
CA LEU A 811 109.96 46.87 6.45
C LEU A 811 110.94 47.47 7.47
N GLU A 812 111.27 46.74 8.53
CA GLU A 812 112.28 47.15 9.50
C GLU A 812 113.69 47.26 8.90
N GLU A 813 114.09 46.32 8.04
CA GLU A 813 115.34 46.39 7.27
C GLU A 813 115.35 47.64 6.38
N SER A 814 114.27 47.88 5.63
CA SER A 814 114.12 49.07 4.79
C SER A 814 114.15 50.37 5.60
N ARG A 815 113.62 50.37 6.83
CA ARG A 815 113.69 51.49 7.77
C ARG A 815 115.12 51.72 8.27
N ARG A 816 115.88 50.67 8.58
CA ARG A 816 117.30 50.78 8.97
C ARG A 816 118.15 51.36 7.83
N GLU A 817 117.92 50.92 6.60
CA GLU A 817 118.57 51.50 5.42
C GLU A 817 118.23 52.99 5.27
N LEU A 818 116.97 53.37 5.52
CA LEU A 818 116.57 54.78 5.54
C LEU A 818 117.23 55.56 6.68
N ASP A 819 117.41 54.98 7.86
CA ASP A 819 118.11 55.63 8.98
C ASP A 819 119.57 55.97 8.63
N GLU A 820 120.27 55.09 7.91
CA GLU A 820 121.62 55.39 7.39
C GLU A 820 121.61 56.52 6.37
N LEU A 821 120.66 56.51 5.43
CA LEU A 821 120.51 57.58 4.43
C LEU A 821 120.12 58.91 5.08
N TRP A 822 119.20 58.88 6.05
CA TRP A 822 118.81 60.05 6.85
C TRP A 822 119.98 60.58 7.66
N ALA A 823 120.80 59.72 8.28
CA ALA A 823 121.99 60.15 9.01
C ALA A 823 123.02 60.80 8.07
N SER A 824 123.26 60.21 6.88
CA SER A 824 124.16 60.79 5.89
C SER A 824 123.65 62.13 5.36
N ARG A 825 122.36 62.23 5.03
CA ARG A 825 121.76 63.46 4.51
C ARG A 825 121.71 64.56 5.57
N LYS A 826 121.40 64.21 6.82
CA LYS A 826 121.45 65.13 7.96
C LYS A 826 122.84 65.70 8.16
N LEU A 827 123.89 64.87 8.16
CA LEU A 827 125.27 65.35 8.26
C LEU A 827 125.62 66.32 7.13
N ARG A 828 125.20 66.04 5.88
CA ARG A 828 125.43 66.95 4.75
C ARG A 828 124.68 68.26 4.90
N LEU A 829 123.41 68.23 5.33
CA LEU A 829 122.62 69.45 5.57
C LEU A 829 123.17 70.27 6.75
N ASP A 830 123.59 69.62 7.84
CA ASP A 830 124.21 70.29 9.00
C ASP A 830 125.57 70.91 8.61
N LEU A 831 126.40 70.20 7.84
CA LEU A 831 127.65 70.75 7.30
C LEU A 831 127.40 71.89 6.31
N CYS A 832 126.35 71.78 5.48
CA CYS A 832 125.94 72.85 4.57
C CYS A 832 125.50 74.08 5.37
N LEU A 833 124.67 73.92 6.40
CA LEU A 833 124.21 75.01 7.24
C LEU A 833 125.39 75.66 7.98
N GLN A 834 126.33 74.87 8.51
CA GLN A 834 127.57 75.39 9.09
C GLN A 834 128.44 76.13 8.07
N LEU A 835 128.56 75.62 6.85
CA LEU A 835 129.26 76.29 5.77
C LEU A 835 128.59 77.62 5.42
N ARG A 836 127.26 77.66 5.32
CA ARG A 836 126.51 78.89 5.03
C ARG A 836 126.58 79.91 6.16
N HIS A 837 126.54 79.46 7.43
CA HIS A 837 126.82 80.33 8.56
C HIS A 837 128.25 80.85 8.54
N PHE A 838 129.24 80.00 8.23
CA PHE A 838 130.63 80.41 8.09
C PHE A 838 130.82 81.42 6.95
N GLU A 839 130.21 81.19 5.79
CA GLU A 839 130.25 82.11 4.65
C GLU A 839 129.62 83.46 4.99
N ARG A 840 128.50 83.49 5.72
CA ARG A 840 127.91 84.73 6.25
C ARG A 840 128.84 85.43 7.23
N ASP A 841 129.32 84.70 8.24
CA ASP A 841 130.16 85.24 9.31
C ASP A 841 131.55 85.67 8.81
N ALA A 842 132.01 85.18 7.64
CA ALA A 842 133.24 85.61 6.97
C ALA A 842 133.05 86.82 6.02
N LEU A 843 131.81 87.12 5.64
CA LEU A 843 131.43 88.28 4.82
C LEU A 843 131.00 89.49 5.68
N GLU A 844 130.65 89.27 6.95
CA GLU A 844 130.45 90.28 8.01
C GLU A 844 131.76 90.71 8.68
#